data_AF-A0A1E7EK44-F1
#
_entry.id   AF-A0A1E7EK44-F1
#
_cell.length_a   1.000
_cell.length_b   1.000
_cell.length_c   1.000
_cell.angle_alpha   90.00
_cell.angle_beta   90.00
_cell.angle_gamma   90.00
#
_symmetry.space_group_name_H-M   'P 1'
#
loop_
_entity.id
_entity.type
_entity.pdbx_description
1 polymer ?
#
loop_
_entity_poly.entity_id
_entity_poly.type
_entity_poly.pdbx_seq_one_letter_code
_entity_poly.pdbx_strand_id
1 'polypeptide(L)'
;MPPPPPISRDIFSMGACVRVDASTTSKGGVGFVSAVHPEDRKVDVKYNENATGITNFSPFVDEGRLHAHIYAPWDDTGTNRSGRRRGAAVVSGRRRGAAATAVVTPPPPPRAVVGSRKRNRPKNIYDTLTASTTWVQALGDPQPVLKYLAEGKENKDAGWMRKEVKKACELPSTPIGQLKSPEKRLLSRIHTTVTTLTPSKTKGFNTLSNHAHAWGTSTRTIQRIDARTLADPLLTASRKERTDAGTSIFTCQARREKVFTQLDYYKRWIRHNNPGEPYNDSDLRSAFELLSEEEKVPYSHAAVSLQQKAANAPDDIGELLRTTNGSISRSLLSEKIRGDGVMVANKNTIRSYVMSLPQSVYQSTKILPMLTSQTKTKRFFWARGFHILWYGAKLVAATVQVVLVQSDEKWFYSLVVRQFLKCIPFFGCHPVVHGVHHKNHIGKVLVFVMTAFMPTGNDFERGGQSYKLLCTRAGAMVEAVRDSYKRVYRDDGTYHYPQLPANLLRSAGDPYFKSMEITGSNEGTDKEPKFSLLKLFKEEGMPAMDALAQQLTTCTGKRIVMVKQWDNATPHMCKDLKKWMKKEFNQRGWELRNQPPNSPITNTKDSAMFPSMAKMLTAYQGVHNGSHYLQGEELWKGIQHVYNNYPLDTLSRAYMHHAQIANAIVECEGGDEFATASRSLHCGVRSVVHPVYENEQATEPCGVEIRECLTAVDVETKLRYKKPVVTKEYQDALNLHQDDHLYNPGNHLSYNLLDTLVQEMDDNEFDYDYYQDAFNTMVEDEDWEVFSVASRNDEEFDYDDEEEEEPDPDCESTNGSDPESLI
;
A
#
# COMPACT_ATOMS: atom_id res chain seq x y z
N MET A 1 -49.01 -11.69 18.91
CA MET A 1 -47.87 -10.82 18.56
C MET A 1 -46.77 -11.69 17.97
N PRO A 2 -45.92 -11.20 17.06
CA PRO A 2 -44.67 -11.91 16.72
C PRO A 2 -43.73 -11.94 17.93
N PRO A 3 -42.78 -12.90 18.01
CA PRO A 3 -41.72 -12.84 19.01
C PRO A 3 -40.81 -11.63 18.77
N PRO A 4 -40.16 -11.09 19.82
CA PRO A 4 -39.17 -10.01 19.66
C PRO A 4 -37.95 -10.49 18.85
N PRO A 5 -37.20 -9.57 18.21
CA PRO A 5 -36.00 -9.91 17.44
C PRO A 5 -34.90 -10.51 18.34
N PRO A 6 -33.99 -11.32 17.77
CA PRO A 6 -32.91 -11.94 18.52
C PRO A 6 -31.87 -10.91 19.01
N ILE A 7 -31.35 -11.16 20.21
CA ILE A 7 -30.40 -10.30 20.93
C ILE A 7 -29.09 -10.12 20.15
N SER A 8 -28.57 -8.89 20.09
CA SER A 8 -27.22 -8.60 19.61
C SER A 8 -26.18 -9.05 20.66
N ARG A 9 -25.48 -10.15 20.38
CA ARG A 9 -24.49 -10.76 21.29
C ARG A 9 -23.33 -9.82 21.63
N ASP A 10 -23.00 -8.89 20.75
CA ASP A 10 -21.83 -8.02 20.86
C ASP A 10 -21.97 -6.96 21.97
N ILE A 11 -23.21 -6.68 22.42
CA ILE A 11 -23.50 -5.74 23.52
C ILE A 11 -23.49 -6.45 24.89
N PHE A 12 -23.84 -7.74 24.93
CA PHE A 12 -23.95 -8.57 26.14
C PHE A 12 -22.70 -9.45 26.36
N SER A 13 -21.53 -8.90 26.09
CA SER A 13 -20.23 -9.57 26.28
C SER A 13 -19.39 -8.79 27.29
N MET A 14 -18.75 -9.47 28.25
CA MET A 14 -17.84 -8.80 29.20
C MET A 14 -16.70 -8.10 28.45
N GLY A 15 -16.37 -6.88 28.87
CA GLY A 15 -15.41 -6.02 28.18
C GLY A 15 -15.95 -5.30 26.94
N ALA A 16 -17.21 -5.51 26.54
CA ALA A 16 -17.83 -4.72 25.48
C ALA A 16 -17.91 -3.24 25.88
N CYS A 17 -17.44 -2.34 25.01
CA CYS A 17 -17.64 -0.91 25.19
C CYS A 17 -19.08 -0.56 24.82
N VAL A 18 -19.80 0.08 25.74
CA VAL A 18 -21.20 0.43 25.59
C VAL A 18 -21.44 1.89 25.96
N ARG A 19 -22.35 2.54 25.23
CA ARG A 19 -22.93 3.81 25.62
C ARG A 19 -24.26 3.53 26.30
N VAL A 20 -24.42 4.05 27.52
CA VAL A 20 -25.65 3.97 28.30
C VAL A 20 -26.42 5.28 28.16
N ASP A 21 -27.69 5.20 27.79
CA ASP A 21 -28.57 6.37 27.72
C ASP A 21 -28.96 6.90 29.11
N ALA A 22 -29.20 8.21 29.19
CA ALA A 22 -29.64 8.89 30.40
C ALA A 22 -31.01 8.39 30.89
N SER A 23 -31.20 8.40 32.20
CA SER A 23 -32.46 8.15 32.90
C SER A 23 -32.76 9.29 33.87
N THR A 24 -33.89 9.21 34.58
CA THR A 24 -34.23 10.08 35.71
C THR A 24 -33.26 9.97 36.90
N THR A 25 -32.41 8.95 36.95
CA THR A 25 -31.54 8.62 38.10
C THR A 25 -30.04 8.64 37.79
N SER A 26 -29.66 8.62 36.51
CA SER A 26 -28.27 8.64 36.03
C SER A 26 -28.19 9.34 34.68
N LYS A 27 -27.16 10.16 34.45
CA LYS A 27 -26.97 10.90 33.19
C LYS A 27 -26.50 10.05 32.02
N GLY A 28 -26.31 8.74 32.22
CA GLY A 28 -25.69 7.86 31.22
C GLY A 28 -24.20 8.15 31.05
N GLY A 29 -23.60 7.60 30.00
CA GLY A 29 -22.17 7.75 29.73
C GLY A 29 -21.61 6.61 28.86
N VAL A 30 -20.29 6.59 28.68
CA VAL A 30 -19.57 5.49 28.04
C VAL A 30 -18.88 4.65 29.12
N GLY A 31 -18.93 3.33 28.99
CA GLY A 31 -18.29 2.40 29.90
C GLY A 31 -18.10 1.02 29.29
N PHE A 32 -17.56 0.11 30.08
CA PHE A 32 -17.33 -1.27 29.70
C PHE A 32 -18.20 -2.21 30.52
N VAL A 33 -18.77 -3.23 29.88
CA VAL A 33 -19.57 -4.26 30.56
C VAL A 33 -18.68 -5.07 31.51
N SER A 34 -18.90 -4.92 32.82
CA SER A 34 -18.13 -5.58 33.88
C SER A 34 -18.75 -6.88 34.36
N ALA A 35 -20.06 -7.05 34.21
CA ALA A 35 -20.77 -8.32 34.43
C ALA A 35 -22.03 -8.39 33.56
N VAL A 36 -22.54 -9.59 33.34
CA VAL A 36 -23.75 -9.86 32.53
C VAL A 36 -24.69 -10.75 33.33
N HIS A 37 -25.97 -10.38 33.39
CA HIS A 37 -27.03 -11.07 34.14
C HIS A 37 -28.08 -11.59 33.14
N PRO A 38 -27.93 -12.82 32.60
CA PRO A 38 -28.71 -13.28 31.45
C PRO A 38 -30.20 -13.49 31.75
N GLU A 39 -30.52 -14.00 32.93
CA GLU A 39 -31.89 -14.26 33.41
C GLU A 39 -32.73 -12.96 33.39
N ASP A 40 -32.15 -11.85 33.83
CA ASP A 40 -32.79 -10.53 33.95
C ASP A 40 -32.66 -9.65 32.69
N ARG A 41 -31.85 -10.05 31.70
CA ARG A 41 -31.43 -9.24 30.53
C ARG A 41 -30.80 -7.89 30.92
N LYS A 42 -29.92 -7.92 31.92
CA LYS A 42 -29.18 -6.74 32.42
C LYS A 42 -27.68 -6.94 32.31
N VAL A 43 -26.93 -5.83 32.38
CA VAL A 43 -25.48 -5.82 32.56
C VAL A 43 -25.09 -4.87 33.68
N ASP A 44 -23.91 -5.08 34.25
CA ASP A 44 -23.23 -4.05 35.04
C ASP A 44 -22.22 -3.31 34.15
N VAL A 45 -22.17 -1.98 34.25
CA VAL A 45 -21.30 -1.13 33.44
C VAL A 45 -20.31 -0.36 34.33
N LYS A 46 -19.00 -0.62 34.14
CA LYS A 46 -17.95 0.26 34.68
C LYS A 46 -17.74 1.43 33.73
N TYR A 47 -18.26 2.60 34.08
CA TYR A 47 -18.09 3.84 33.33
C TYR A 47 -16.62 4.30 33.29
N ASN A 48 -16.23 5.00 32.23
CA ASN A 48 -14.92 5.64 32.15
C ASN A 48 -14.96 6.97 32.91
N GLU A 49 -14.05 7.14 33.88
CA GLU A 49 -14.05 8.24 34.85
C GLU A 49 -13.80 9.62 34.19
N ASN A 50 -13.15 9.67 33.02
CA ASN A 50 -12.96 10.90 32.25
C ASN A 50 -14.19 11.30 31.40
N ALA A 51 -15.28 10.52 31.41
CA ALA A 51 -16.50 10.85 30.65
C ALA A 51 -17.32 11.97 31.34
N THR A 52 -17.29 13.18 30.76
CA THR A 52 -17.98 14.36 31.32
C THR A 52 -19.48 14.13 31.50
N GLY A 53 -19.92 13.99 32.75
CA GLY A 53 -21.34 13.93 33.11
C GLY A 53 -21.71 12.99 34.25
N ILE A 54 -20.81 12.15 34.75
CA ILE A 54 -21.14 11.11 35.74
C ILE A 54 -21.68 11.70 37.05
N THR A 55 -22.91 11.32 37.42
CA THR A 55 -23.44 11.37 38.80
C THR A 55 -24.34 10.16 39.00
N ASN A 56 -24.13 9.44 40.11
CA ASN A 56 -24.76 8.18 40.54
C ASN A 56 -24.38 6.93 39.72
N PHE A 57 -23.73 5.98 40.41
CA PHE A 57 -23.54 4.61 39.97
C PHE A 57 -24.79 3.77 40.33
N SER A 58 -25.58 3.41 39.31
CA SER A 58 -26.43 2.21 39.38
C SER A 58 -25.67 1.13 38.62
N PRO A 59 -25.24 0.01 39.24
CA PRO A 59 -24.53 -1.05 38.53
C PRO A 59 -25.42 -1.64 37.44
N PHE A 60 -26.61 -2.11 37.82
CA PHE A 60 -27.57 -2.73 36.91
C PHE A 60 -28.12 -1.73 35.86
N VAL A 61 -27.96 -2.10 34.59
CA VAL A 61 -28.50 -1.39 33.42
C VAL A 61 -29.27 -2.37 32.52
N ASP A 62 -30.51 -2.01 32.17
CA ASP A 62 -31.39 -2.78 31.27
C ASP A 62 -31.00 -2.65 29.79
N GLU A 63 -31.20 -3.72 29.01
CA GLU A 63 -30.94 -3.79 27.56
C GLU A 63 -31.41 -2.57 26.76
N GLY A 64 -32.61 -2.04 27.06
CA GLY A 64 -33.21 -0.91 26.34
C GLY A 64 -32.49 0.44 26.50
N ARG A 65 -31.42 0.51 27.31
CA ARG A 65 -30.57 1.70 27.47
C ARG A 65 -29.15 1.51 26.93
N LEU A 66 -28.81 0.34 26.39
CA LEU A 66 -27.46 -0.01 25.94
C LEU A 66 -27.31 0.12 24.42
N HIS A 67 -26.29 0.86 24.00
CA HIS A 67 -25.87 0.93 22.59
C HIS A 67 -24.42 0.48 22.45
N ALA A 68 -24.12 -0.29 21.41
CA ALA A 68 -22.75 -0.65 21.06
C ALA A 68 -21.92 0.63 20.82
N HIS A 69 -20.71 0.70 21.39
CA HIS A 69 -19.83 1.83 21.22
C HIS A 69 -18.39 1.37 20.92
N ILE A 70 -17.64 2.17 20.16
CA ILE A 70 -16.25 1.88 19.83
C ILE A 70 -15.41 2.85 20.65
N TYR A 71 -14.63 2.32 21.61
CA TYR A 71 -13.76 3.15 22.42
C TYR A 71 -12.57 3.64 21.58
N ALA A 72 -12.48 4.96 21.41
CA ALA A 72 -11.28 5.64 20.95
C ALA A 72 -10.62 6.32 22.16
N PRO A 73 -9.41 5.91 22.58
CA PRO A 73 -8.63 6.68 23.54
C PRO A 73 -8.26 8.04 22.95
N TRP A 74 -8.35 9.10 23.74
CA TRP A 74 -7.81 10.42 23.46
C TRP A 74 -7.03 10.90 24.68
N ASP A 75 -6.02 11.75 24.45
CA ASP A 75 -4.88 11.90 25.35
C ASP A 75 -5.15 12.80 26.59
N ASP A 76 -4.67 12.36 27.75
CA ASP A 76 -4.69 13.13 28.99
C ASP A 76 -3.50 14.12 29.06
N THR A 77 -3.66 15.29 28.43
CA THR A 77 -2.84 16.49 28.73
C THR A 77 -3.73 17.73 28.79
N GLY A 78 -4.25 18.04 29.98
CA GLY A 78 -5.16 19.18 30.17
C GLY A 78 -4.48 20.50 30.48
N THR A 79 -4.82 21.55 29.73
CA THR A 79 -4.64 22.96 30.16
C THR A 79 -5.96 23.73 30.06
N ASN A 80 -6.28 24.53 31.08
CA ASN A 80 -7.58 25.19 31.21
C ASN A 80 -7.59 26.57 30.54
N ARG A 81 -8.61 26.88 29.73
CA ARG A 81 -9.18 28.25 29.63
C ARG A 81 -10.60 28.35 29.05
N SER A 82 -11.57 28.55 29.96
CA SER A 82 -12.79 29.37 29.83
C SER A 82 -13.57 29.37 28.51
N GLY A 83 -14.61 28.51 28.45
CA GLY A 83 -15.61 28.44 27.39
C GLY A 83 -16.55 29.65 27.20
N ARG A 84 -17.48 29.49 26.26
CA ARG A 84 -18.71 30.30 26.13
C ARG A 84 -19.92 29.39 25.91
N ARG A 85 -20.97 29.54 26.72
CA ARG A 85 -22.24 28.81 26.56
C ARG A 85 -23.12 29.48 25.49
N ARG A 86 -23.90 28.68 24.77
CA ARG A 86 -25.37 28.89 24.59
C ARG A 86 -26.06 27.56 24.27
N GLY A 87 -27.29 27.40 24.74
CA GLY A 87 -28.04 26.14 24.74
C GLY A 87 -29.22 26.12 23.77
N ALA A 88 -29.94 25.00 23.75
CA ALA A 88 -30.97 24.68 22.76
C ALA A 88 -32.37 25.26 23.02
N ALA A 89 -33.13 25.42 21.93
CA ALA A 89 -34.58 25.27 21.81
C ALA A 89 -34.84 24.76 20.36
N VAL A 90 -35.61 23.72 20.04
CA VAL A 90 -36.98 23.32 20.44
C VAL A 90 -38.07 24.23 19.88
N VAL A 91 -38.70 23.81 18.76
CA VAL A 91 -40.11 24.10 18.39
C VAL A 91 -40.68 22.89 17.63
N SER A 92 -41.95 22.55 17.88
CA SER A 92 -42.71 21.47 17.22
C SER A 92 -43.61 21.98 16.07
N GLY A 93 -43.82 21.15 15.03
CA GLY A 93 -44.54 21.54 13.80
C GLY A 93 -46.08 21.62 13.87
N ARG A 94 -46.74 21.73 12.69
CA ARG A 94 -48.21 21.79 12.55
C ARG A 94 -48.74 21.14 11.25
N ARG A 95 -50.07 21.01 11.13
CA ARG A 95 -50.84 20.32 10.07
C ARG A 95 -51.94 21.22 9.48
N ARG A 96 -52.55 20.75 8.38
CA ARG A 96 -53.70 21.28 7.57
C ARG A 96 -53.29 22.26 6.46
N GLY A 97 -53.89 22.25 5.26
CA GLY A 97 -54.82 21.26 4.66
C GLY A 97 -55.96 21.87 3.83
N ALA A 98 -56.20 21.35 2.61
CA ALA A 98 -57.33 21.67 1.73
C ALA A 98 -57.69 20.46 0.84
N ALA A 99 -58.88 20.39 0.23
CA ALA A 99 -59.40 19.21 -0.46
C ALA A 99 -60.46 19.50 -1.54
N ALA A 100 -60.71 18.54 -2.45
CA ALA A 100 -61.90 18.47 -3.31
C ALA A 100 -62.22 17.02 -3.76
N THR A 101 -63.50 16.72 -3.97
CA THR A 101 -64.15 15.42 -4.32
C THR A 101 -64.47 15.33 -5.83
N ALA A 102 -64.99 14.26 -6.47
CA ALA A 102 -65.41 12.87 -6.14
C ALA A 102 -65.02 11.93 -7.35
N VAL A 103 -65.67 10.86 -7.87
CA VAL A 103 -66.97 10.11 -7.78
C VAL A 103 -66.70 8.62 -8.13
N VAL A 104 -67.60 7.67 -7.82
CA VAL A 104 -67.41 6.20 -8.06
C VAL A 104 -68.70 5.49 -8.52
N THR A 105 -68.66 4.66 -9.59
CA THR A 105 -69.32 3.32 -9.79
C THR A 105 -69.32 2.87 -11.30
N PRO A 106 -69.53 1.56 -11.65
CA PRO A 106 -69.12 0.99 -12.96
C PRO A 106 -70.24 0.35 -13.85
N PRO A 107 -69.94 -0.01 -15.12
CA PRO A 107 -70.78 -0.84 -16.00
C PRO A 107 -70.26 -2.29 -16.26
N PRO A 108 -71.09 -3.22 -16.83
CA PRO A 108 -70.81 -4.66 -16.99
C PRO A 108 -70.26 -5.07 -18.40
N PRO A 109 -70.01 -6.36 -18.72
CA PRO A 109 -69.03 -6.76 -19.75
C PRO A 109 -69.59 -7.08 -21.17
N PRO A 110 -68.75 -6.94 -22.23
CA PRO A 110 -69.02 -7.48 -23.57
C PRO A 110 -68.29 -8.81 -23.87
N ARG A 111 -68.72 -9.47 -24.96
CA ARG A 111 -68.41 -10.85 -25.36
C ARG A 111 -66.97 -11.06 -25.87
N ALA A 112 -66.57 -12.34 -25.94
CA ALA A 112 -65.28 -12.79 -26.45
C ALA A 112 -65.06 -12.48 -27.94
N VAL A 113 -63.81 -12.12 -28.29
CA VAL A 113 -63.30 -12.12 -29.66
C VAL A 113 -62.15 -13.13 -29.75
N VAL A 114 -62.32 -14.19 -30.55
CA VAL A 114 -61.28 -15.19 -30.79
C VAL A 114 -60.35 -14.67 -31.91
N GLY A 115 -59.31 -13.93 -31.51
CA GLY A 115 -58.22 -13.47 -32.37
C GLY A 115 -56.91 -14.17 -32.03
N SER A 116 -56.14 -14.59 -33.04
CA SER A 116 -54.98 -15.47 -32.87
C SER A 116 -53.88 -14.88 -31.97
N ARG A 117 -53.59 -15.56 -30.84
CA ARG A 117 -52.45 -15.22 -29.98
C ARG A 117 -51.12 -15.44 -30.73
N LYS A 118 -50.50 -14.37 -31.21
CA LYS A 118 -49.03 -14.35 -31.41
C LYS A 118 -48.39 -14.71 -30.07
N ARG A 119 -47.77 -15.90 -29.96
CA ARG A 119 -47.04 -16.33 -28.76
C ARG A 119 -45.91 -15.31 -28.49
N ASN A 120 -45.99 -14.58 -27.38
CA ASN A 120 -44.89 -13.72 -26.92
C ASN A 120 -43.62 -14.57 -26.76
N ARG A 121 -42.57 -14.28 -27.55
CA ARG A 121 -41.25 -14.87 -27.32
C ARG A 121 -40.61 -14.16 -26.12
N PRO A 122 -39.99 -14.89 -25.16
CA PRO A 122 -39.20 -14.29 -24.09
C PRO A 122 -38.06 -13.43 -24.67
N LYS A 123 -37.75 -12.28 -24.05
CA LYS A 123 -36.73 -11.34 -24.56
C LYS A 123 -35.35 -11.62 -23.98
N ASN A 124 -35.26 -12.18 -22.78
CA ASN A 124 -34.00 -12.51 -22.11
C ASN A 124 -34.01 -13.91 -21.45
N ILE A 125 -32.84 -14.38 -21.01
CA ILE A 125 -32.65 -15.70 -20.39
C ILE A 125 -33.49 -15.96 -19.13
N TYR A 126 -33.78 -14.93 -18.32
CA TYR A 126 -34.62 -15.05 -17.11
C TYR A 126 -36.10 -15.24 -17.49
N ASP A 127 -36.58 -14.54 -18.52
CA ASP A 127 -37.91 -14.78 -19.11
C ASP A 127 -37.99 -16.21 -19.65
N THR A 128 -36.97 -16.67 -20.38
CA THR A 128 -36.91 -18.02 -20.98
C THR A 128 -36.88 -19.12 -19.92
N LEU A 129 -36.18 -18.91 -18.79
CA LEU A 129 -36.22 -19.81 -17.64
C LEU A 129 -37.60 -19.86 -17.00
N THR A 130 -38.27 -18.73 -16.87
CA THR A 130 -39.62 -18.62 -16.29
C THR A 130 -40.67 -19.29 -17.19
N ALA A 131 -40.57 -19.10 -18.50
CA ALA A 131 -41.36 -19.83 -19.50
C ALA A 131 -41.02 -21.33 -19.56
N SER A 132 -39.82 -21.73 -19.14
CA SER A 132 -39.42 -23.14 -19.07
C SER A 132 -40.00 -23.86 -17.85
N THR A 133 -40.19 -23.16 -16.72
CA THR A 133 -40.84 -23.74 -15.53
C THR A 133 -42.34 -23.99 -15.69
N THR A 134 -42.99 -23.36 -16.68
CA THR A 134 -44.41 -23.56 -17.01
C THR A 134 -44.61 -24.28 -18.35
N TRP A 135 -43.54 -24.80 -18.97
CA TRP A 135 -43.60 -25.44 -20.28
C TRP A 135 -44.17 -26.86 -20.18
N VAL A 136 -45.28 -27.09 -20.90
CA VAL A 136 -45.85 -28.41 -21.16
C VAL A 136 -45.61 -28.75 -22.63
N GLN A 137 -45.22 -30.00 -22.90
CA GLN A 137 -44.87 -30.45 -24.24
C GLN A 137 -46.12 -30.61 -25.13
N ALA A 138 -46.38 -29.62 -26.00
CA ALA A 138 -47.19 -29.82 -27.20
C ALA A 138 -46.43 -30.68 -28.23
N LEU A 139 -47.13 -31.34 -29.16
CA LEU A 139 -46.48 -32.12 -30.22
C LEU A 139 -45.52 -31.24 -31.04
N GLY A 140 -44.23 -31.62 -31.07
CA GLY A 140 -43.20 -30.99 -31.89
C GLY A 140 -42.56 -29.71 -31.33
N ASP A 141 -43.15 -29.02 -30.34
CA ASP A 141 -42.55 -27.82 -29.75
C ASP A 141 -41.29 -28.19 -28.92
N PRO A 142 -40.10 -27.62 -29.19
CA PRO A 142 -38.91 -27.83 -28.36
C PRO A 142 -38.95 -26.98 -27.08
N GLN A 143 -38.20 -27.41 -26.06
CA GLN A 143 -38.16 -26.75 -24.75
C GLN A 143 -37.50 -25.34 -24.84
N PRO A 144 -37.99 -24.31 -24.11
CA PRO A 144 -37.62 -22.91 -24.39
C PRO A 144 -36.15 -22.57 -24.14
N VAL A 145 -35.55 -23.07 -23.05
CA VAL A 145 -34.11 -22.91 -22.76
C VAL A 145 -33.25 -23.63 -23.79
N LEU A 146 -33.61 -24.85 -24.20
CA LEU A 146 -32.88 -25.59 -25.24
C LEU A 146 -32.89 -24.84 -26.57
N LYS A 147 -34.07 -24.33 -26.97
CA LYS A 147 -34.23 -23.51 -28.17
C LYS A 147 -33.40 -22.24 -28.10
N TYR A 148 -33.48 -21.49 -27.01
CA TYR A 148 -32.76 -20.23 -26.80
C TYR A 148 -31.23 -20.41 -26.78
N LEU A 149 -30.73 -21.54 -26.25
CA LEU A 149 -29.31 -21.91 -26.30
C LEU A 149 -28.85 -22.36 -27.70
N ALA A 150 -29.72 -22.93 -28.52
CA ALA A 150 -29.41 -23.29 -29.91
C ALA A 150 -29.46 -22.07 -30.84
N GLU A 151 -30.57 -21.32 -30.84
CA GLU A 151 -30.72 -20.07 -31.59
C GLU A 151 -29.57 -19.09 -31.25
N GLY A 152 -29.21 -18.99 -29.97
CA GLY A 152 -28.08 -18.17 -29.53
C GLY A 152 -26.68 -18.72 -29.85
N LYS A 153 -26.53 -20.00 -30.24
CA LYS A 153 -25.24 -20.51 -30.76
C LYS A 153 -25.10 -20.26 -32.25
N GLU A 154 -26.21 -20.37 -32.97
CA GLU A 154 -26.31 -20.13 -34.41
C GLU A 154 -26.20 -18.64 -34.76
N ASN A 155 -26.81 -17.76 -33.94
CA ASN A 155 -27.00 -16.33 -34.28
C ASN A 155 -26.23 -15.34 -33.39
N LYS A 156 -25.31 -15.77 -32.50
CA LYS A 156 -24.54 -14.87 -31.61
C LYS A 156 -23.11 -15.38 -31.29
N ASP A 157 -22.19 -14.44 -31.06
CA ASP A 157 -20.80 -14.71 -30.66
C ASP A 157 -20.65 -15.61 -29.43
N ALA A 158 -19.56 -16.37 -29.34
CA ALA A 158 -19.18 -17.03 -28.11
C ALA A 158 -19.09 -16.04 -26.93
N GLY A 159 -19.74 -16.37 -25.81
CA GLY A 159 -19.83 -15.53 -24.61
C GLY A 159 -20.98 -14.52 -24.60
N TRP A 160 -21.89 -14.53 -25.58
CA TRP A 160 -23.04 -13.59 -25.63
C TRP A 160 -23.87 -13.57 -24.34
N MET A 161 -24.19 -14.73 -23.75
CA MET A 161 -25.00 -14.80 -22.53
C MET A 161 -24.25 -14.20 -21.35
N ARG A 162 -22.91 -14.34 -21.34
CA ARG A 162 -22.04 -13.68 -20.37
C ARG A 162 -22.03 -12.14 -20.54
N LYS A 163 -22.11 -11.63 -21.78
CA LYS A 163 -22.27 -10.19 -22.06
C LYS A 163 -23.62 -9.68 -21.53
N GLU A 164 -24.71 -10.40 -21.83
CA GLU A 164 -26.08 -10.05 -21.41
C GLU A 164 -26.25 -10.05 -19.88
N VAL A 165 -25.78 -11.09 -19.19
CA VAL A 165 -25.85 -11.19 -17.72
C VAL A 165 -25.06 -10.10 -17.02
N LYS A 166 -23.90 -9.71 -17.56
CA LYS A 166 -23.12 -8.59 -17.01
C LYS A 166 -23.86 -7.26 -17.18
N LYS A 167 -24.48 -7.03 -18.35
CA LYS A 167 -25.30 -5.82 -18.60
C LYS A 167 -26.54 -5.77 -17.71
N ALA A 168 -27.20 -6.91 -17.47
CA ALA A 168 -28.40 -7.01 -16.64
C ALA A 168 -28.14 -7.02 -15.12
N CYS A 169 -26.88 -7.05 -14.68
CA CYS A 169 -26.49 -7.07 -13.26
C CYS A 169 -25.36 -6.06 -12.94
N GLU A 170 -25.09 -5.11 -13.84
CA GLU A 170 -24.09 -4.04 -13.70
C GLU A 170 -22.69 -4.52 -13.30
N LEU A 171 -22.30 -5.72 -13.78
CA LEU A 171 -21.07 -6.39 -13.36
C LEU A 171 -19.85 -5.99 -14.19
N PRO A 172 -18.69 -5.71 -13.58
CA PRO A 172 -17.49 -5.28 -14.28
C PRO A 172 -16.95 -6.35 -15.25
N SER A 173 -16.25 -5.86 -16.28
CA SER A 173 -15.52 -6.72 -17.22
C SER A 173 -14.51 -7.59 -16.47
N THR A 174 -14.36 -8.84 -16.93
CA THR A 174 -13.57 -9.87 -16.24
C THR A 174 -13.04 -10.86 -17.27
N PRO A 175 -11.81 -11.38 -17.11
CA PRO A 175 -11.17 -12.23 -18.10
C PRO A 175 -11.99 -13.45 -18.54
N ILE A 176 -11.67 -13.94 -19.74
CA ILE A 176 -12.17 -15.20 -20.27
C ILE A 176 -11.68 -16.34 -19.36
N GLY A 177 -12.58 -17.26 -18.99
CA GLY A 177 -12.24 -18.45 -18.19
C GLY A 177 -12.65 -18.46 -16.71
N GLN A 178 -13.02 -17.34 -16.07
CA GLN A 178 -13.52 -17.33 -14.69
C GLN A 178 -14.92 -16.71 -14.55
N LEU A 179 -15.91 -17.53 -14.17
CA LEU A 179 -17.26 -17.07 -13.80
C LEU A 179 -17.34 -16.65 -12.32
N LYS A 180 -18.04 -15.54 -12.05
CA LYS A 180 -18.37 -14.99 -10.72
C LYS A 180 -19.70 -15.54 -10.20
N SER A 181 -20.04 -15.28 -8.94
CA SER A 181 -21.21 -15.90 -8.29
C SER A 181 -22.56 -15.65 -8.97
N PRO A 182 -22.88 -14.47 -9.54
CA PRO A 182 -24.11 -14.28 -10.31
C PRO A 182 -24.15 -15.14 -11.59
N GLU A 183 -23.04 -15.14 -12.35
CA GLU A 183 -22.87 -15.96 -13.56
C GLU A 183 -23.03 -17.46 -13.24
N LYS A 184 -22.42 -17.94 -12.14
CA LYS A 184 -22.56 -19.32 -11.64
C LYS A 184 -23.97 -19.68 -11.20
N ARG A 185 -24.66 -18.80 -10.47
CA ARG A 185 -26.06 -19.03 -10.03
C ARG A 185 -26.98 -19.19 -11.23
N LEU A 186 -26.82 -18.37 -12.27
CA LEU A 186 -27.61 -18.51 -13.49
C LEU A 186 -27.24 -19.78 -14.27
N LEU A 187 -25.95 -20.05 -14.48
CA LEU A 187 -25.47 -21.27 -15.13
C LEU A 187 -26.08 -22.53 -14.49
N SER A 188 -26.05 -22.62 -13.15
CA SER A 188 -26.63 -23.74 -12.42
C SER A 188 -28.15 -23.83 -12.56
N ARG A 189 -28.90 -22.71 -12.56
CA ARG A 189 -30.35 -22.73 -12.83
C ARG A 189 -30.65 -23.29 -14.22
N ILE A 190 -29.92 -22.84 -15.24
CA ILE A 190 -30.09 -23.33 -16.62
C ILE A 190 -29.74 -24.83 -16.69
N HIS A 191 -28.62 -25.24 -16.09
CA HIS A 191 -28.21 -26.65 -16.04
C HIS A 191 -29.30 -27.52 -15.39
N THR A 192 -29.79 -27.14 -14.19
CA THR A 192 -30.87 -27.88 -13.50
C THR A 192 -32.11 -28.01 -14.37
N THR A 193 -32.60 -26.91 -14.98
CA THR A 193 -33.75 -26.91 -15.90
C THR A 193 -33.55 -27.76 -17.15
N VAL A 194 -32.31 -27.98 -17.58
CA VAL A 194 -31.97 -28.88 -18.70
C VAL A 194 -31.86 -30.34 -18.26
N THR A 195 -31.28 -30.61 -17.08
CA THR A 195 -31.12 -31.99 -16.57
C THR A 195 -32.40 -32.62 -16.04
N THR A 196 -33.45 -31.85 -15.74
CA THR A 196 -34.79 -32.39 -15.40
C THR A 196 -35.60 -32.80 -16.63
N LEU A 197 -35.05 -32.68 -17.84
CA LEU A 197 -35.69 -33.12 -19.09
C LEU A 197 -35.32 -34.59 -19.38
N THR A 198 -36.30 -35.38 -19.80
CA THR A 198 -36.06 -36.77 -20.24
C THR A 198 -35.19 -36.81 -21.50
N PRO A 199 -34.40 -37.87 -21.76
CA PRO A 199 -33.54 -37.97 -22.94
C PRO A 199 -34.29 -37.79 -24.29
N SER A 200 -35.58 -38.14 -24.32
CA SER A 200 -36.48 -37.90 -25.45
C SER A 200 -36.72 -36.41 -25.75
N LYS A 201 -36.65 -35.54 -24.74
CA LYS A 201 -36.86 -34.07 -24.82
C LYS A 201 -35.58 -33.30 -25.12
N THR A 202 -34.40 -33.90 -24.97
CA THR A 202 -33.09 -33.31 -25.29
C THR A 202 -32.54 -33.78 -26.64
N LYS A 203 -33.19 -34.74 -27.31
CA LYS A 203 -32.78 -35.29 -28.61
C LYS A 203 -32.57 -34.18 -29.64
N GLY A 204 -31.37 -34.13 -30.24
CA GLY A 204 -30.95 -33.09 -31.20
C GLY A 204 -30.19 -31.91 -30.59
N PHE A 205 -30.19 -31.70 -29.27
CA PHE A 205 -29.52 -30.57 -28.62
C PHE A 205 -28.21 -31.00 -27.95
N ASN A 206 -27.06 -30.53 -28.44
CA ASN A 206 -25.78 -30.66 -27.74
C ASN A 206 -25.69 -29.61 -26.61
N THR A 207 -26.40 -29.88 -25.52
CA THR A 207 -26.56 -29.00 -24.35
C THR A 207 -25.23 -28.47 -23.83
N LEU A 208 -24.23 -29.35 -23.69
CA LEU A 208 -22.91 -29.01 -23.16
C LEU A 208 -22.11 -28.07 -24.08
N SER A 209 -22.13 -28.33 -25.40
CA SER A 209 -21.50 -27.45 -26.40
C SER A 209 -22.21 -26.09 -26.47
N ASN A 210 -23.53 -26.06 -26.38
CA ASN A 210 -24.30 -24.83 -26.47
C ASN A 210 -24.12 -23.96 -25.20
N HIS A 211 -24.02 -24.57 -24.01
CA HIS A 211 -23.59 -23.88 -22.79
C HIS A 211 -22.16 -23.32 -22.91
N ALA A 212 -21.20 -24.13 -23.37
CA ALA A 212 -19.81 -23.72 -23.54
C ALA A 212 -19.69 -22.49 -24.47
N HIS A 213 -20.42 -22.49 -25.58
CA HIS A 213 -20.50 -21.35 -26.50
C HIS A 213 -21.15 -20.13 -25.84
N ALA A 214 -22.34 -20.26 -25.25
CA ALA A 214 -23.08 -19.14 -24.65
C ALA A 214 -22.29 -18.41 -23.55
N TRP A 215 -21.48 -19.14 -22.76
CA TRP A 215 -20.64 -18.58 -21.69
C TRP A 215 -19.20 -18.23 -22.10
N GLY A 216 -18.78 -18.59 -23.33
CA GLY A 216 -17.43 -18.30 -23.83
C GLY A 216 -16.35 -19.05 -23.04
N THR A 217 -16.53 -20.36 -22.82
CA THR A 217 -15.61 -21.19 -22.05
C THR A 217 -15.63 -22.66 -22.50
N SER A 218 -14.69 -23.49 -22.01
CA SER A 218 -14.64 -24.90 -22.40
C SER A 218 -15.78 -25.73 -21.78
N THR A 219 -16.20 -26.79 -22.47
CA THR A 219 -17.14 -27.80 -21.95
C THR A 219 -16.67 -28.40 -20.61
N ARG A 220 -15.36 -28.65 -20.47
CA ARG A 220 -14.71 -29.10 -19.23
C ARG A 220 -14.78 -28.05 -18.11
N THR A 221 -14.88 -26.76 -18.43
CA THR A 221 -15.10 -25.68 -17.45
C THR A 221 -16.54 -25.73 -16.94
N ILE A 222 -17.53 -25.87 -17.84
CA ILE A 222 -18.96 -25.98 -17.50
C ILE A 222 -19.16 -27.13 -16.49
N GLN A 223 -18.79 -28.36 -16.87
CA GLN A 223 -18.90 -29.56 -16.00
C GLN A 223 -18.25 -29.36 -14.61
N ARG A 224 -17.09 -28.72 -14.54
CA ARG A 224 -16.36 -28.44 -13.29
C ARG A 224 -17.03 -27.37 -12.42
N ILE A 225 -17.78 -26.45 -13.02
CA ILE A 225 -18.53 -25.43 -12.28
C ILE A 225 -19.84 -26.03 -11.79
N ASP A 226 -20.58 -26.75 -12.63
CA ASP A 226 -21.85 -27.38 -12.26
C ASP A 226 -21.66 -28.38 -11.10
N ALA A 227 -20.66 -29.27 -11.19
CA ALA A 227 -20.32 -30.19 -10.11
C ALA A 227 -19.84 -29.51 -8.80
N ARG A 228 -19.40 -28.25 -8.85
CA ARG A 228 -19.07 -27.45 -7.66
C ARG A 228 -20.25 -26.66 -7.12
N THR A 229 -21.15 -26.19 -7.98
CA THR A 229 -22.32 -25.40 -7.59
C THR A 229 -23.46 -26.26 -7.07
N LEU A 230 -23.64 -27.48 -7.61
CA LEU A 230 -24.53 -28.48 -7.02
C LEU A 230 -24.07 -28.95 -5.62
N ALA A 231 -22.79 -28.74 -5.28
CA ALA A 231 -22.20 -29.10 -3.99
C ALA A 231 -22.08 -27.92 -3.00
N ASP A 232 -22.59 -26.73 -3.37
CA ASP A 232 -22.74 -25.53 -2.52
C ASP A 232 -23.86 -24.64 -3.10
N PRO A 233 -25.11 -24.78 -2.63
CA PRO A 233 -26.24 -23.98 -3.10
C PRO A 233 -26.13 -22.47 -2.82
N LEU A 234 -25.31 -22.07 -1.85
CA LEU A 234 -25.18 -20.68 -1.42
C LEU A 234 -24.06 -19.94 -2.17
N LEU A 235 -23.09 -20.68 -2.73
CA LEU A 235 -21.91 -20.14 -3.43
C LEU A 235 -21.12 -19.13 -2.59
N THR A 236 -21.02 -19.39 -1.29
CA THR A 236 -20.23 -18.56 -0.38
C THR A 236 -18.75 -18.80 -0.60
N ALA A 237 -17.91 -17.78 -0.37
CA ALA A 237 -16.46 -17.91 -0.47
C ALA A 237 -15.83 -18.68 0.72
N SER A 238 -16.68 -19.35 1.52
CA SER A 238 -16.29 -20.19 2.64
C SER A 238 -15.35 -21.28 2.17
N ARG A 239 -14.15 -21.31 2.76
CA ARG A 239 -13.25 -22.46 2.65
C ARG A 239 -14.02 -23.67 3.17
N LYS A 240 -14.19 -24.72 2.34
CA LYS A 240 -14.84 -25.96 2.81
C LYS A 240 -14.18 -26.39 4.11
N GLU A 241 -15.01 -26.53 5.15
CA GLU A 241 -14.61 -27.11 6.40
C GLU A 241 -14.02 -28.50 6.13
N ARG A 242 -12.89 -28.80 6.76
CA ARG A 242 -12.22 -30.09 6.54
C ARG A 242 -13.06 -31.19 7.19
N THR A 243 -13.12 -32.36 6.56
CA THR A 243 -13.76 -33.54 7.16
C THR A 243 -13.06 -34.05 8.43
N ASP A 244 -11.88 -33.50 8.77
CA ASP A 244 -11.17 -33.70 10.03
C ASP A 244 -11.07 -32.43 10.91
N ALA A 245 -11.93 -31.43 10.68
CA ALA A 245 -12.16 -30.35 11.65
C ALA A 245 -12.65 -30.95 12.98
N GLY A 246 -12.16 -30.43 14.11
CA GLY A 246 -12.45 -30.96 15.44
C GLY A 246 -11.84 -32.33 15.77
N THR A 247 -11.27 -33.09 14.83
CA THR A 247 -10.76 -34.46 15.09
C THR A 247 -9.23 -34.53 15.19
N SER A 248 -8.55 -33.48 15.66
CA SER A 248 -7.08 -33.46 15.85
C SER A 248 -6.62 -34.20 17.12
N ILE A 249 -5.32 -34.45 17.28
CA ILE A 249 -4.76 -34.95 18.56
C ILE A 249 -4.97 -33.99 19.74
N PHE A 250 -5.15 -32.69 19.47
CA PHE A 250 -5.42 -31.70 20.51
C PHE A 250 -6.89 -31.75 20.97
N THR A 251 -7.80 -32.16 20.08
CA THR A 251 -9.25 -32.03 20.28
C THR A 251 -10.01 -33.36 20.40
N CYS A 252 -9.39 -34.50 20.07
CA CYS A 252 -10.03 -35.81 20.08
C CYS A 252 -9.24 -36.84 20.90
N GLN A 253 -9.83 -37.33 22.00
CA GLN A 253 -9.22 -38.32 22.91
C GLN A 253 -8.89 -39.64 22.20
N ALA A 254 -9.83 -40.23 21.44
CA ALA A 254 -9.57 -41.46 20.68
C ALA A 254 -8.43 -41.33 19.66
N ARG A 255 -8.12 -40.10 19.19
CA ARG A 255 -6.95 -39.83 18.34
C ARG A 255 -5.67 -39.59 19.14
N ARG A 256 -5.74 -39.17 20.41
CA ARG A 256 -4.60 -39.19 21.34
C ARG A 256 -4.21 -40.62 21.65
N GLU A 257 -5.14 -41.44 22.12
CA GLU A 257 -4.94 -42.85 22.50
C GLU A 257 -4.36 -43.67 21.33
N LYS A 258 -4.86 -43.45 20.10
CA LYS A 258 -4.34 -44.10 18.89
C LYS A 258 -2.93 -43.65 18.45
N VAL A 259 -2.48 -42.46 18.87
CA VAL A 259 -1.18 -41.90 18.46
C VAL A 259 -0.13 -42.12 19.54
N PHE A 260 -0.41 -41.68 20.76
CA PHE A 260 0.50 -41.71 21.89
C PHE A 260 0.41 -43.06 22.61
N THR A 261 0.95 -44.08 21.95
CA THR A 261 1.15 -45.42 22.52
C THR A 261 2.54 -45.53 23.16
N GLN A 262 2.76 -46.52 24.03
CA GLN A 262 4.08 -46.81 24.61
C GLN A 262 5.19 -46.98 23.55
N LEU A 263 4.87 -47.63 22.42
CA LEU A 263 5.78 -47.78 21.28
C LEU A 263 6.08 -46.44 20.57
N ASP A 264 5.07 -45.58 20.39
CA ASP A 264 5.26 -44.26 19.78
C ASP A 264 6.07 -43.33 20.68
N TYR A 265 5.84 -43.37 22.00
CA TYR A 265 6.67 -42.66 22.97
C TYR A 265 8.13 -43.14 22.92
N TYR A 266 8.37 -44.46 23.02
CA TYR A 266 9.71 -45.05 22.89
C TYR A 266 10.43 -44.60 21.60
N LYS A 267 9.73 -44.67 20.46
CA LYS A 267 10.25 -44.22 19.15
C LYS A 267 10.66 -42.75 19.14
N ARG A 268 9.92 -41.88 19.82
CA ARG A 268 10.28 -40.45 19.94
C ARG A 268 11.41 -40.23 20.93
N TRP A 269 11.46 -40.99 22.02
CA TRP A 269 12.47 -40.89 23.09
C TRP A 269 13.87 -41.32 22.60
N ILE A 270 13.98 -42.46 21.91
CA ILE A 270 15.26 -42.90 21.31
C ILE A 270 15.79 -41.86 20.30
N ARG A 271 14.92 -41.34 19.43
CA ARG A 271 15.24 -40.29 18.44
C ARG A 271 15.51 -38.92 19.05
N HIS A 272 15.09 -38.69 20.30
CA HIS A 272 15.38 -37.45 21.04
C HIS A 272 16.79 -37.50 21.63
N ASN A 273 17.15 -38.62 22.25
CA ASN A 273 18.41 -38.77 22.99
C ASN A 273 19.60 -39.14 22.11
N ASN A 274 19.34 -39.68 20.90
CA ASN A 274 20.35 -39.99 19.89
C ASN A 274 20.14 -39.16 18.61
N PRO A 275 20.33 -37.83 18.66
CA PRO A 275 20.05 -36.94 17.54
C PRO A 275 21.06 -37.12 16.39
N GLY A 276 20.56 -37.45 15.20
CA GLY A 276 21.35 -37.59 13.97
C GLY A 276 21.47 -39.02 13.45
N GLU A 277 21.19 -40.02 14.28
CA GLU A 277 21.24 -41.43 13.88
C GLU A 277 19.98 -41.87 13.10
N PRO A 278 20.13 -42.64 12.00
CA PRO A 278 19.04 -42.94 11.07
C PRO A 278 18.14 -44.11 11.52
N TYR A 279 17.60 -44.06 12.74
CA TYR A 279 16.72 -45.11 13.27
C TYR A 279 15.45 -45.31 12.42
N ASN A 280 15.35 -46.47 11.75
CA ASN A 280 14.18 -46.83 10.96
C ASN A 280 13.00 -47.28 11.86
N ASP A 281 11.78 -47.22 11.33
CA ASP A 281 10.56 -47.41 12.12
C ASP A 281 10.20 -48.89 12.41
N SER A 282 10.90 -49.84 11.78
CA SER A 282 10.82 -51.27 12.03
C SER A 282 11.80 -51.70 13.13
N ASP A 283 13.06 -51.29 13.06
CA ASP A 283 14.10 -51.65 14.04
C ASP A 283 13.69 -51.19 15.46
N LEU A 284 13.18 -49.96 15.57
CA LEU A 284 12.65 -49.42 16.83
C LEU A 284 11.38 -50.14 17.32
N ARG A 285 10.67 -50.90 16.46
CA ARG A 285 9.57 -51.76 16.90
C ARG A 285 10.14 -53.07 17.45
N SER A 286 11.02 -53.74 16.72
CA SER A 286 11.62 -55.00 17.19
C SER A 286 12.44 -54.81 18.46
N ALA A 287 13.18 -53.69 18.60
CA ALA A 287 13.87 -53.34 19.84
C ALA A 287 12.90 -53.13 21.03
N PHE A 288 11.73 -52.52 20.79
CA PHE A 288 10.70 -52.36 21.83
C PHE A 288 9.99 -53.68 22.18
N GLU A 289 9.81 -54.57 21.21
CA GLU A 289 9.20 -55.90 21.40
C GLU A 289 10.12 -56.83 22.22
N LEU A 290 11.44 -56.64 22.14
CA LEU A 290 12.45 -57.36 22.93
C LEU A 290 12.59 -56.90 24.39
N LEU A 291 12.03 -55.75 24.77
CA LEU A 291 12.01 -55.30 26.17
C LEU A 291 11.16 -56.25 27.03
N SER A 292 11.51 -56.38 28.31
CA SER A 292 10.63 -56.99 29.31
C SER A 292 9.38 -56.12 29.57
N GLU A 293 8.35 -56.68 30.21
CA GLU A 293 7.16 -55.90 30.58
C GLU A 293 7.49 -54.84 31.65
N GLU A 294 8.44 -55.11 32.54
CA GLU A 294 8.92 -54.14 33.54
C GLU A 294 9.57 -52.92 32.87
N GLU A 295 10.39 -53.13 31.84
CA GLU A 295 11.00 -52.06 31.04
C GLU A 295 9.97 -51.30 30.17
N LYS A 296 8.77 -51.85 29.93
CA LYS A 296 7.69 -51.16 29.19
C LYS A 296 6.87 -50.21 30.06
N VAL A 297 6.79 -50.43 31.38
CA VAL A 297 6.02 -49.60 32.32
C VAL A 297 6.37 -48.10 32.24
N PRO A 298 7.66 -47.67 32.22
CA PRO A 298 8.00 -46.25 32.11
C PRO A 298 7.48 -45.61 30.82
N TYR A 299 7.57 -46.31 29.68
CA TYR A 299 7.08 -45.80 28.39
C TYR A 299 5.55 -45.76 28.32
N SER A 300 4.86 -46.64 29.06
CA SER A 300 3.40 -46.59 29.24
C SER A 300 2.97 -45.35 30.04
N HIS A 301 3.58 -45.11 31.21
CA HIS A 301 3.32 -43.93 32.02
C HIS A 301 3.63 -42.62 31.27
N ALA A 302 4.77 -42.56 30.58
CA ALA A 302 5.18 -41.38 29.82
C ALA A 302 4.32 -41.15 28.56
N ALA A 303 3.79 -42.21 27.94
CA ALA A 303 2.78 -42.07 26.89
C ALA A 303 1.48 -41.42 27.42
N VAL A 304 1.04 -41.77 28.64
CA VAL A 304 -0.12 -41.13 29.29
C VAL A 304 0.17 -39.67 29.64
N SER A 305 1.35 -39.35 30.17
CA SER A 305 1.82 -37.96 30.36
C SER A 305 1.73 -37.16 29.05
N LEU A 306 2.26 -37.72 27.95
CA LEU A 306 2.25 -37.07 26.64
C LEU A 306 0.84 -36.93 26.06
N GLN A 307 -0.11 -37.82 26.37
CA GLN A 307 -1.53 -37.66 26.05
C GLN A 307 -2.15 -36.48 26.81
N GLN A 308 -1.86 -36.32 28.10
CA GLN A 308 -2.35 -35.20 28.91
C GLN A 308 -1.76 -33.88 28.43
N LYS A 309 -0.44 -33.80 28.19
CA LYS A 309 0.19 -32.61 27.62
C LYS A 309 -0.35 -32.28 26.22
N ALA A 310 -0.69 -33.29 25.41
CA ALA A 310 -1.38 -33.08 24.12
C ALA A 310 -2.83 -32.60 24.25
N ALA A 311 -3.51 -32.88 25.37
CA ALA A 311 -4.85 -32.36 25.66
C ALA A 311 -4.82 -30.90 26.12
N ASN A 312 -3.77 -30.48 26.86
CA ASN A 312 -3.59 -29.13 27.39
C ASN A 312 -2.85 -28.19 26.41
N ALA A 313 -2.16 -28.74 25.41
CA ALA A 313 -1.46 -27.98 24.37
C ALA A 313 -2.30 -26.91 23.60
N PRO A 314 -3.64 -27.00 23.42
CA PRO A 314 -4.47 -25.86 22.99
C PRO A 314 -4.19 -24.56 23.74
N ASP A 315 -4.06 -24.63 25.07
CA ASP A 315 -3.91 -23.45 25.92
C ASP A 315 -2.47 -22.93 25.87
N ASP A 316 -1.47 -23.82 25.91
CA ASP A 316 -0.06 -23.46 25.66
C ASP A 316 0.09 -22.75 24.30
N ILE A 317 -0.51 -23.31 23.23
CA ILE A 317 -0.50 -22.71 21.88
C ILE A 317 -1.24 -21.37 21.87
N GLY A 318 -2.37 -21.26 22.57
CA GLY A 318 -3.15 -20.04 22.69
C GLY A 318 -2.39 -18.92 23.39
N GLU A 319 -1.71 -19.22 24.50
CA GLU A 319 -0.88 -18.27 25.22
C GLU A 319 0.35 -17.85 24.41
N LEU A 320 1.07 -18.80 23.81
CA LEU A 320 2.21 -18.50 22.95
C LEU A 320 1.83 -17.69 21.70
N LEU A 321 0.60 -17.84 21.19
CA LEU A 321 0.09 -17.00 20.09
C LEU A 321 -0.38 -15.62 20.57
N ARG A 322 -0.94 -15.49 21.78
CA ARG A 322 -1.31 -14.19 22.37
C ARG A 322 -0.09 -13.35 22.70
N THR A 323 0.84 -13.90 23.48
CA THR A 323 2.08 -13.23 23.93
C THR A 323 2.98 -12.81 22.76
N THR A 324 2.98 -13.56 21.66
CA THR A 324 3.76 -13.21 20.45
C THR A 324 2.97 -12.43 19.40
N ASN A 325 1.71 -12.08 19.64
CA ASN A 325 0.78 -11.55 18.62
C ASN A 325 0.77 -12.37 17.31
N GLY A 326 0.96 -13.69 17.43
CA GLY A 326 1.08 -14.63 16.33
C GLY A 326 2.44 -14.66 15.62
N SER A 327 3.40 -13.81 16.03
CA SER A 327 4.76 -13.69 15.48
C SER A 327 5.70 -14.79 15.99
N ILE A 328 5.28 -16.05 15.85
CA ILE A 328 6.02 -17.23 16.32
C ILE A 328 6.07 -18.31 15.24
N SER A 329 7.25 -18.90 15.04
CA SER A 329 7.44 -19.95 14.04
C SER A 329 6.69 -21.24 14.44
N ARG A 330 6.16 -21.98 13.46
CA ARG A 330 5.48 -23.26 13.73
C ARG A 330 6.44 -24.34 14.26
N SER A 331 7.76 -24.17 14.11
CA SER A 331 8.79 -25.00 14.75
C SER A 331 8.95 -24.62 16.23
N LEU A 332 9.04 -23.33 16.55
CA LEU A 332 9.23 -22.86 17.93
C LEU A 332 7.98 -23.13 18.80
N LEU A 333 6.77 -23.06 18.22
CA LEU A 333 5.56 -23.59 18.86
C LEU A 333 5.66 -25.10 19.15
N SER A 334 6.21 -25.89 18.23
CA SER A 334 6.38 -27.35 18.35
C SER A 334 7.39 -27.73 19.45
N GLU A 335 8.37 -26.86 19.66
CA GLU A 335 9.42 -26.99 20.67
C GLU A 335 8.94 -26.54 22.06
N LYS A 336 8.22 -25.42 22.16
CA LYS A 336 7.72 -24.89 23.44
C LYS A 336 6.62 -25.76 24.08
N ILE A 337 5.91 -26.58 23.30
CA ILE A 337 4.88 -27.51 23.81
C ILE A 337 5.36 -28.96 24.01
N ARG A 338 6.68 -29.19 24.09
CA ARG A 338 7.23 -30.51 24.45
C ARG A 338 6.68 -30.99 25.81
N GLY A 339 6.56 -32.30 25.96
CA GLY A 339 6.30 -32.98 27.23
C GLY A 339 7.43 -33.96 27.48
N ASP A 340 8.02 -33.94 28.68
CA ASP A 340 9.10 -34.86 29.10
C ASP A 340 10.29 -34.89 28.10
N GLY A 341 10.66 -33.70 27.60
CA GLY A 341 11.64 -33.49 26.52
C GLY A 341 11.11 -33.84 25.11
N VAL A 342 10.18 -34.79 25.01
CA VAL A 342 9.62 -35.32 23.76
C VAL A 342 8.68 -34.33 23.06
N MET A 343 8.78 -34.26 21.73
CA MET A 343 7.87 -33.47 20.89
C MET A 343 6.46 -34.05 20.90
N VAL A 344 5.48 -33.31 21.46
CA VAL A 344 4.04 -33.64 21.42
C VAL A 344 3.51 -33.69 19.99
N ALA A 345 3.76 -32.63 19.22
CA ALA A 345 3.21 -32.45 17.88
C ALA A 345 4.18 -31.67 16.98
N ASN A 346 4.36 -32.11 15.74
CA ASN A 346 5.24 -31.44 14.78
C ASN A 346 4.62 -30.14 14.21
N LYS A 347 5.46 -29.30 13.59
CA LYS A 347 5.10 -28.01 12.97
C LYS A 347 3.91 -28.07 11.98
N ASN A 348 3.72 -29.19 11.26
CA ASN A 348 2.62 -29.35 10.31
C ASN A 348 1.30 -29.73 11.01
N THR A 349 1.35 -30.49 12.10
CA THR A 349 0.19 -30.80 12.95
C THR A 349 -0.32 -29.53 13.65
N ILE A 350 0.57 -28.74 14.25
CA ILE A 350 0.23 -27.44 14.87
C ILE A 350 -0.31 -26.46 13.83
N ARG A 351 0.34 -26.36 12.65
CA ARG A 351 -0.17 -25.55 11.53
C ARG A 351 -1.57 -25.99 11.12
N SER A 352 -1.84 -27.29 11.06
CA SER A 352 -3.15 -27.81 10.66
C SER A 352 -4.23 -27.50 11.69
N TYR A 353 -3.91 -27.63 12.98
CA TYR A 353 -4.79 -27.30 14.10
C TYR A 353 -5.13 -25.80 14.12
N VAL A 354 -4.12 -24.92 14.20
CA VAL A 354 -4.37 -23.47 14.28
C VAL A 354 -5.07 -22.96 13.01
N MET A 355 -4.70 -23.45 11.82
CA MET A 355 -5.40 -23.12 10.57
C MET A 355 -6.70 -23.93 10.35
N SER A 356 -7.24 -24.56 11.39
CA SER A 356 -8.61 -25.13 11.45
C SER A 356 -9.51 -24.45 12.47
N LEU A 357 -8.97 -23.60 13.35
CA LEU A 357 -9.76 -22.80 14.28
C LEU A 357 -10.60 -21.76 13.52
N PRO A 358 -11.78 -21.35 14.05
CA PRO A 358 -12.62 -20.32 13.43
C PRO A 358 -11.85 -19.05 13.11
N GLN A 359 -12.22 -18.39 12.01
CA GLN A 359 -11.67 -17.11 11.53
C GLN A 359 -10.14 -17.07 11.30
N SER A 360 -9.40 -18.17 11.49
CA SER A 360 -7.94 -18.18 11.44
C SER A 360 -7.40 -17.97 10.03
N VAL A 361 -6.76 -16.80 9.83
CA VAL A 361 -6.15 -16.35 8.58
C VAL A 361 -4.66 -16.11 8.74
N TYR A 362 -3.91 -16.22 7.65
CA TYR A 362 -2.57 -15.64 7.59
C TYR A 362 -2.69 -14.16 7.21
N GLN A 363 -2.05 -13.29 7.98
CA GLN A 363 -1.78 -11.90 7.60
C GLN A 363 -0.27 -11.72 7.38
N SER A 364 0.09 -10.72 6.59
CA SER A 364 1.48 -10.27 6.44
C SER A 364 1.70 -9.04 7.31
N THR A 365 2.78 -9.01 8.08
CA THR A 365 3.25 -7.78 8.75
C THR A 365 3.39 -6.68 7.69
N LYS A 366 2.69 -5.56 7.88
CA LYS A 366 2.84 -4.35 7.06
C LYS A 366 3.75 -3.38 7.80
N ILE A 367 4.66 -2.75 7.07
CA ILE A 367 5.28 -1.50 7.51
C ILE A 367 4.46 -0.38 6.87
N LEU A 368 4.00 0.55 7.69
CA LEU A 368 3.24 1.75 7.28
C LEU A 368 4.01 2.99 7.75
N PRO A 369 3.86 4.16 7.10
CA PRO A 369 4.44 5.40 7.60
C PRO A 369 3.86 5.75 8.97
N MET A 370 4.70 6.17 9.93
CA MET A 370 4.21 6.62 11.23
C MET A 370 3.59 8.01 11.07
N LEU A 371 2.25 8.09 11.14
CA LEU A 371 1.50 9.33 10.99
C LEU A 371 0.88 9.78 12.32
N THR A 372 1.53 10.73 12.99
CA THR A 372 0.91 11.51 14.09
C THR A 372 -0.15 12.47 13.53
N SER A 373 -1.06 12.95 14.37
CA SER A 373 -2.08 13.95 14.01
C SER A 373 -1.46 15.18 13.31
N GLN A 374 -0.35 15.71 13.82
CA GLN A 374 0.38 16.83 13.20
C GLN A 374 0.88 16.49 11.79
N THR A 375 1.40 15.28 11.56
CA THR A 375 1.84 14.87 10.21
C THR A 375 0.67 14.59 9.26
N LYS A 376 -0.47 14.08 9.74
CA LYS A 376 -1.71 13.99 8.94
C LYS A 376 -2.15 15.39 8.50
N THR A 377 -2.21 16.36 9.42
CA THR A 377 -2.54 17.76 9.10
C THR A 377 -1.58 18.35 8.06
N LYS A 378 -0.25 18.19 8.24
CA LYS A 378 0.76 18.64 7.25
C LYS A 378 0.59 17.97 5.87
N ARG A 379 0.23 16.67 5.82
CA ARG A 379 -0.09 15.94 4.57
C ARG A 379 -1.38 16.46 3.90
N PHE A 380 -2.43 16.69 4.68
CA PHE A 380 -3.72 17.18 4.19
C PHE A 380 -3.58 18.59 3.58
N PHE A 381 -2.89 19.50 4.26
CA PHE A 381 -2.61 20.84 3.75
C PHE A 381 -1.73 20.83 2.50
N TRP A 382 -0.67 20.00 2.46
CA TRP A 382 0.11 19.80 1.23
C TRP A 382 -0.76 19.32 0.07
N ALA A 383 -1.65 18.35 0.30
CA ALA A 383 -2.49 17.79 -0.76
C ALA A 383 -3.54 18.78 -1.25
N ARG A 384 -4.14 19.62 -0.37
CA ARG A 384 -5.00 20.74 -0.80
C ARG A 384 -4.20 21.79 -1.55
N GLY A 385 -3.03 22.20 -1.06
CA GLY A 385 -2.14 23.17 -1.71
C GLY A 385 -1.67 22.70 -3.10
N PHE A 386 -1.46 21.39 -3.29
CA PHE A 386 -1.22 20.78 -4.60
C PHE A 386 -2.42 21.00 -5.55
N HIS A 387 -3.65 20.76 -5.10
CA HIS A 387 -4.83 20.95 -5.94
C HIS A 387 -5.15 22.42 -6.25
N ILE A 388 -4.94 23.32 -5.28
CA ILE A 388 -5.11 24.77 -5.50
C ILE A 388 -4.08 25.28 -6.53
N LEU A 389 -2.81 24.85 -6.40
CA LEU A 389 -1.74 25.12 -7.37
C LEU A 389 -2.13 24.67 -8.80
N TRP A 390 -2.52 23.41 -8.98
CA TRP A 390 -2.84 22.88 -10.32
C TRP A 390 -4.20 23.37 -10.85
N TYR A 391 -5.07 23.91 -9.99
CA TYR A 391 -6.25 24.65 -10.44
C TYR A 391 -5.85 26.03 -11.00
N GLY A 392 -5.05 26.82 -10.29
CA GLY A 392 -4.55 28.11 -10.77
C GLY A 392 -3.71 27.98 -12.05
N ALA A 393 -2.80 27.02 -12.09
CA ALA A 393 -2.00 26.70 -13.28
C ALA A 393 -2.88 26.39 -14.52
N LYS A 394 -4.04 25.75 -14.33
CA LYS A 394 -4.98 25.45 -15.43
C LYS A 394 -5.66 26.71 -16.00
N LEU A 395 -5.81 27.78 -15.21
CA LEU A 395 -6.40 29.04 -15.69
C LEU A 395 -5.45 29.78 -16.64
N VAL A 396 -4.17 29.89 -16.29
CA VAL A 396 -3.13 30.53 -17.11
C VAL A 396 -2.55 29.65 -18.23
N ALA A 397 -3.15 28.48 -18.49
CA ALA A 397 -2.62 27.49 -19.44
C ALA A 397 -2.54 27.97 -20.91
N ALA A 398 -3.02 29.18 -21.21
CA ALA A 398 -2.80 29.89 -22.46
C ALA A 398 -1.36 30.43 -22.58
N THR A 399 -0.89 31.21 -21.59
CA THR A 399 0.41 31.92 -21.63
C THR A 399 1.53 31.20 -20.87
N VAL A 400 1.19 30.44 -19.82
CA VAL A 400 2.15 29.77 -18.93
C VAL A 400 2.00 28.25 -19.01
N GLN A 401 3.12 27.53 -19.11
CA GLN A 401 3.20 26.08 -18.89
C GLN A 401 3.97 25.79 -17.60
N VAL A 402 3.30 25.13 -16.66
CA VAL A 402 3.88 24.75 -15.37
C VAL A 402 4.44 23.34 -15.46
N VAL A 403 5.63 23.11 -14.87
CA VAL A 403 6.38 21.85 -14.97
C VAL A 403 6.75 21.36 -13.57
N LEU A 404 6.33 20.15 -13.21
CA LEU A 404 6.64 19.53 -11.91
C LEU A 404 7.99 18.83 -11.96
N VAL A 405 8.99 19.38 -11.27
CA VAL A 405 10.30 18.75 -11.05
C VAL A 405 10.30 18.07 -9.68
N GLN A 406 10.88 16.87 -9.55
CA GLN A 406 11.17 16.31 -8.22
C GLN A 406 12.57 15.67 -8.22
N SER A 407 13.32 15.81 -7.12
CA SER A 407 14.56 15.07 -6.86
C SER A 407 14.42 14.11 -5.67
N ASP A 408 15.32 13.13 -5.59
CA ASP A 408 15.41 12.13 -4.51
C ASP A 408 16.74 11.36 -4.59
N GLU A 409 17.15 10.70 -3.51
CA GLU A 409 18.40 9.95 -3.43
C GLU A 409 18.18 8.47 -3.09
N LYS A 410 19.02 7.57 -3.62
CA LYS A 410 18.95 6.15 -3.27
C LYS A 410 20.28 5.41 -3.30
N TRP A 411 20.49 4.61 -2.26
CA TRP A 411 21.43 3.49 -2.26
C TRP A 411 20.93 2.36 -3.18
N PHE A 412 21.58 2.20 -4.33
CA PHE A 412 21.47 1.01 -5.16
C PHE A 412 22.51 -0.03 -4.70
N TYR A 413 22.08 -1.28 -4.53
CA TYR A 413 22.89 -2.37 -3.98
C TYR A 413 23.33 -3.35 -5.07
N SER A 414 24.55 -3.86 -4.95
CA SER A 414 25.18 -4.90 -5.79
C SER A 414 24.47 -6.25 -5.78
N LEU A 415 23.52 -6.46 -4.86
CA LEU A 415 22.63 -7.62 -4.81
C LEU A 415 21.27 -7.20 -4.23
N VAL A 416 20.19 -7.55 -4.95
CA VAL A 416 18.81 -7.43 -4.46
C VAL A 416 18.27 -8.84 -4.19
N VAL A 417 18.18 -9.20 -2.91
CA VAL A 417 17.72 -10.54 -2.48
C VAL A 417 16.29 -10.79 -2.93
N ARG A 418 16.06 -11.90 -3.64
CA ARG A 418 14.73 -12.32 -4.11
C ARG A 418 14.22 -13.52 -3.31
N GLN A 419 12.99 -13.43 -2.82
CA GLN A 419 12.33 -14.49 -2.07
C GLN A 419 12.14 -15.79 -2.88
N PHE A 420 12.03 -15.68 -4.21
CA PHE A 420 11.86 -16.81 -5.12
C PHE A 420 12.78 -16.64 -6.33
N LEU A 421 13.70 -17.59 -6.52
CA LEU A 421 14.52 -17.75 -7.72
C LEU A 421 14.06 -18.98 -8.50
N LYS A 422 14.33 -19.00 -9.82
CA LYS A 422 14.09 -20.18 -10.65
C LYS A 422 15.23 -21.17 -10.44
N CYS A 423 14.90 -22.40 -10.09
CA CYS A 423 15.80 -23.55 -10.19
C CYS A 423 15.15 -24.52 -11.19
N ILE A 424 15.84 -24.80 -12.29
CA ILE A 424 15.37 -25.71 -13.35
C ILE A 424 16.57 -26.59 -13.77
N PRO A 425 16.90 -27.63 -12.98
CA PRO A 425 18.09 -28.47 -13.23
C PRO A 425 18.08 -29.15 -14.61
N PHE A 426 16.90 -29.39 -15.19
CA PHE A 426 16.74 -29.89 -16.56
C PHE A 426 17.41 -29.01 -17.64
N PHE A 427 17.52 -27.69 -17.39
CA PHE A 427 18.26 -26.76 -18.26
C PHE A 427 19.63 -26.36 -17.67
N GLY A 428 20.16 -27.12 -16.71
CA GLY A 428 21.36 -26.74 -15.94
C GLY A 428 21.19 -25.46 -15.12
N CYS A 429 19.96 -24.99 -14.91
CA CYS A 429 19.68 -23.69 -14.29
C CYS A 429 19.61 -23.83 -12.77
N HIS A 430 20.71 -23.50 -12.10
CA HIS A 430 20.82 -23.47 -10.63
C HIS A 430 20.92 -22.03 -10.11
N PRO A 431 20.31 -21.69 -8.95
CA PRO A 431 20.51 -20.38 -8.32
C PRO A 431 21.96 -20.17 -7.87
N VAL A 432 22.50 -18.97 -8.10
CA VAL A 432 23.79 -18.55 -7.55
C VAL A 432 23.68 -18.44 -6.02
N VAL A 433 24.64 -19.02 -5.31
CA VAL A 433 24.76 -18.92 -3.84
C VAL A 433 25.67 -17.74 -3.50
N HIS A 434 25.22 -16.91 -2.57
CA HIS A 434 25.85 -15.63 -2.23
C HIS A 434 26.34 -15.63 -0.78
N GLY A 435 27.65 -15.84 -0.58
CA GLY A 435 28.28 -15.67 0.73
C GLY A 435 28.41 -14.20 1.10
N VAL A 436 27.78 -13.78 2.21
CA VAL A 436 27.86 -12.42 2.76
C VAL A 436 27.89 -12.50 4.28
N HIS A 437 28.94 -11.96 4.91
CA HIS A 437 29.05 -11.95 6.38
C HIS A 437 27.97 -11.05 7.04
N HIS A 438 27.71 -9.87 6.47
CA HIS A 438 26.66 -8.96 6.95
C HIS A 438 26.16 -8.05 5.81
N LYS A 439 24.88 -7.65 5.86
CA LYS A 439 24.22 -6.82 4.83
C LYS A 439 24.97 -5.52 4.50
N ASN A 440 25.69 -4.95 5.48
CA ASN A 440 26.45 -3.70 5.29
C ASN A 440 27.67 -3.88 4.36
N HIS A 441 28.15 -5.11 4.15
CA HIS A 441 29.26 -5.43 3.25
C HIS A 441 28.80 -5.69 1.80
N ILE A 442 27.50 -5.62 1.52
CA ILE A 442 26.99 -5.61 0.14
C ILE A 442 27.35 -4.27 -0.47
N GLY A 443 28.24 -4.28 -1.47
CA GLY A 443 28.67 -3.07 -2.19
C GLY A 443 27.46 -2.26 -2.69
N LYS A 444 27.51 -0.93 -2.55
CA LYS A 444 26.38 -0.04 -2.78
C LYS A 444 26.87 1.31 -3.32
N VAL A 445 26.06 1.96 -4.15
CA VAL A 445 26.29 3.32 -4.68
C VAL A 445 25.09 4.18 -4.33
N LEU A 446 25.32 5.37 -3.77
CA LEU A 446 24.29 6.37 -3.51
C LEU A 446 24.13 7.24 -4.77
N VAL A 447 22.91 7.42 -5.23
CA VAL A 447 22.58 8.05 -6.51
C VAL A 447 21.51 9.11 -6.30
N PHE A 448 21.80 10.34 -6.72
CA PHE A 448 20.84 11.44 -6.82
C PHE A 448 20.13 11.38 -8.18
N VAL A 449 18.81 11.48 -8.19
CA VAL A 449 18.01 11.46 -9.43
C VAL A 449 17.01 12.62 -9.46
N MET A 450 17.06 13.42 -10.53
CA MET A 450 16.08 14.47 -10.80
C MET A 450 15.38 14.23 -12.14
N THR A 451 14.05 14.35 -12.13
CA THR A 451 13.20 14.26 -13.34
C THR A 451 12.05 15.25 -13.26
N ALA A 452 11.45 15.55 -14.42
CA ALA A 452 10.38 16.52 -14.59
C ALA A 452 9.15 15.94 -15.30
N PHE A 453 8.03 16.64 -15.20
CA PHE A 453 6.76 16.33 -15.87
C PHE A 453 5.99 17.58 -16.27
N MET A 454 5.61 17.64 -17.54
CA MET A 454 4.82 18.70 -18.16
C MET A 454 3.39 18.19 -18.40
N PRO A 455 2.41 18.49 -17.51
CA PRO A 455 1.01 18.14 -17.71
C PRO A 455 0.38 18.89 -18.90
N THR A 456 -0.40 18.19 -19.71
CA THR A 456 -0.98 18.69 -20.96
C THR A 456 -1.99 19.82 -20.70
N GLY A 457 -1.58 21.07 -20.95
CA GLY A 457 -2.40 22.25 -20.66
C GLY A 457 -2.60 22.46 -19.15
N ASN A 458 -1.54 22.23 -18.38
CA ASN A 458 -1.47 22.33 -16.92
C ASN A 458 -2.45 21.43 -16.12
N ASP A 459 -3.19 20.52 -16.78
CA ASP A 459 -4.09 19.59 -16.11
C ASP A 459 -3.59 18.15 -16.16
N PHE A 460 -3.26 17.58 -15.00
CA PHE A 460 -2.86 16.18 -14.88
C PHE A 460 -3.91 15.23 -15.47
N GLU A 461 -5.20 15.55 -15.43
CA GLU A 461 -6.25 14.65 -15.96
C GLU A 461 -6.17 14.45 -17.49
N ARG A 462 -5.39 15.27 -18.19
CA ARG A 462 -5.08 15.15 -19.62
C ARG A 462 -3.77 14.40 -19.93
N GLY A 463 -3.09 13.86 -18.92
CA GLY A 463 -1.76 13.26 -19.08
C GLY A 463 -0.66 14.30 -19.16
N GLY A 464 0.48 13.91 -19.75
CA GLY A 464 1.63 14.80 -19.88
C GLY A 464 2.93 14.07 -20.23
N GLN A 465 3.96 14.85 -20.57
CA GLN A 465 5.27 14.36 -20.98
C GLN A 465 6.28 14.42 -19.83
N SER A 466 7.04 13.34 -19.63
CA SER A 466 8.12 13.29 -18.63
C SER A 466 9.50 13.45 -19.25
N TYR A 467 10.39 14.10 -18.51
CA TYR A 467 11.77 14.37 -18.90
C TYR A 467 12.74 13.87 -17.83
N LYS A 468 13.89 13.34 -18.28
CA LYS A 468 15.00 12.95 -17.41
C LYS A 468 15.99 14.11 -17.37
N LEU A 469 16.29 14.64 -16.18
CA LEU A 469 17.17 15.80 -16.01
C LEU A 469 18.56 15.37 -15.55
N LEU A 470 18.66 14.66 -14.43
CA LEU A 470 19.94 14.33 -13.81
C LEU A 470 19.92 12.95 -13.14
N CYS A 471 21.04 12.23 -13.27
CA CYS A 471 21.32 10.99 -12.55
C CYS A 471 22.83 10.93 -12.29
N THR A 472 23.24 11.26 -11.07
CA THR A 472 24.65 11.32 -10.66
C THR A 472 24.87 10.54 -9.37
N ARG A 473 26.11 10.17 -9.07
CA ARG A 473 26.48 9.36 -7.91
C ARG A 473 27.14 10.23 -6.83
N ALA A 474 26.75 10.06 -5.58
CA ALA A 474 27.24 10.88 -4.47
C ALA A 474 28.69 10.53 -4.10
N GLY A 475 29.62 11.38 -4.54
CA GLY A 475 31.06 11.22 -4.39
C GLY A 475 31.81 11.81 -5.57
N ALA A 476 33.12 11.60 -5.63
CA ALA A 476 33.99 12.06 -6.71
C ALA A 476 35.08 11.04 -7.03
N MET A 477 35.75 11.22 -8.17
CA MET A 477 37.04 10.58 -8.41
C MET A 477 38.09 11.28 -7.55
N VAL A 478 38.90 10.52 -6.83
CA VAL A 478 40.05 11.03 -6.07
C VAL A 478 41.26 10.11 -6.29
N GLU A 479 42.45 10.66 -6.18
CA GLU A 479 43.69 9.87 -6.34
C GLU A 479 43.98 9.03 -5.09
N ALA A 480 44.58 7.87 -5.30
CA ALA A 480 45.06 7.03 -4.21
C ALA A 480 46.38 7.57 -3.64
N VAL A 481 46.33 8.17 -2.45
CA VAL A 481 47.52 8.71 -1.74
C VAL A 481 48.57 7.62 -1.40
N ARG A 482 48.17 6.35 -1.39
CA ARG A 482 49.06 5.20 -1.19
C ARG A 482 48.48 3.94 -1.82
N ASP A 483 49.37 2.96 -2.06
CA ASP A 483 48.97 1.60 -2.39
C ASP A 483 47.95 1.05 -1.37
N SER A 484 46.99 0.28 -1.89
CA SER A 484 46.07 -0.51 -1.08
C SER A 484 45.98 -1.92 -1.62
N TYR A 485 45.87 -2.89 -0.72
CA TYR A 485 45.94 -4.32 -1.03
C TYR A 485 44.64 -5.02 -0.63
N LYS A 486 44.29 -6.11 -1.32
CA LYS A 486 43.07 -6.89 -1.06
C LYS A 486 43.22 -7.65 0.27
N ARG A 487 42.08 -7.88 0.93
CA ARG A 487 42.01 -8.67 2.17
C ARG A 487 42.18 -10.15 1.84
N VAL A 488 43.18 -10.79 2.45
CA VAL A 488 43.41 -12.24 2.40
C VAL A 488 43.11 -12.83 3.77
N TYR A 489 42.14 -13.75 3.82
CA TYR A 489 41.79 -14.51 5.01
C TYR A 489 42.76 -15.69 5.21
N ARG A 490 42.95 -16.09 6.47
CA ARG A 490 43.65 -17.31 6.88
C ARG A 490 42.65 -18.37 7.32
N ASP A 491 43.11 -19.61 7.48
CA ASP A 491 42.26 -20.75 7.86
C ASP A 491 41.67 -20.63 9.29
N ASP A 492 42.28 -19.80 10.15
CA ASP A 492 41.79 -19.42 11.48
C ASP A 492 40.66 -18.36 11.45
N GLY A 493 40.29 -17.86 10.26
CA GLY A 493 39.30 -16.80 10.07
C GLY A 493 39.81 -15.37 10.28
N THR A 494 41.06 -15.19 10.72
CA THR A 494 41.73 -13.89 10.73
C THR A 494 42.06 -13.43 9.31
N TYR A 495 42.47 -12.17 9.15
CA TYR A 495 42.80 -11.62 7.84
C TYR A 495 43.99 -10.66 7.88
N HIS A 496 44.61 -10.49 6.72
CA HIS A 496 45.73 -9.57 6.50
C HIS A 496 45.68 -8.97 5.09
N TYR A 497 46.56 -8.02 4.80
CA TYR A 497 46.66 -7.33 3.51
C TYR A 497 48.07 -7.50 2.94
N PRO A 498 48.43 -8.70 2.42
CA PRO A 498 49.80 -8.97 1.97
C PRO A 498 50.19 -8.06 0.82
N GLN A 499 51.36 -7.41 0.95
CA GLN A 499 51.93 -6.45 0.00
C GLN A 499 52.58 -7.17 -1.19
N LEU A 500 51.75 -7.82 -2.00
CA LEU A 500 52.15 -8.56 -3.20
C LEU A 500 51.51 -7.91 -4.44
N PRO A 501 52.19 -7.79 -5.59
CA PRO A 501 51.61 -7.18 -6.80
C PRO A 501 50.28 -7.82 -7.25
N ALA A 502 50.16 -9.15 -7.19
CA ALA A 502 48.91 -9.85 -7.50
C ALA A 502 47.75 -9.52 -6.52
N ASN A 503 48.09 -9.07 -5.31
CA ASN A 503 47.15 -8.70 -4.25
C ASN A 503 46.87 -7.18 -4.21
N LEU A 504 47.52 -6.37 -5.03
CA LEU A 504 47.24 -4.94 -5.15
C LEU A 504 45.77 -4.70 -5.54
N LEU A 505 45.15 -3.68 -4.95
CA LEU A 505 43.78 -3.24 -5.19
C LEU A 505 43.75 -1.90 -5.95
N ARG A 506 44.63 -0.96 -5.56
CA ARG A 506 44.96 0.31 -6.23
C ARG A 506 46.40 0.65 -5.90
N SER A 507 47.14 1.18 -6.86
CA SER A 507 48.48 1.77 -6.71
C SER A 507 48.38 3.19 -6.17
N ALA A 508 49.46 3.75 -5.64
CA ALA A 508 49.54 5.20 -5.44
C ALA A 508 49.36 5.96 -6.77
N GLY A 509 48.64 7.09 -6.75
CA GLY A 509 48.27 7.88 -7.93
C GLY A 509 47.05 7.38 -8.70
N ASP A 510 46.60 6.12 -8.53
CA ASP A 510 45.44 5.60 -9.28
C ASP A 510 44.14 6.36 -8.90
N PRO A 511 43.41 6.94 -9.86
CA PRO A 511 42.13 7.60 -9.59
C PRO A 511 41.03 6.57 -9.32
N TYR A 512 40.33 6.69 -8.20
CA TYR A 512 39.21 5.82 -7.82
C TYR A 512 38.02 6.63 -7.32
N PHE A 513 36.80 6.07 -7.45
CA PHE A 513 35.61 6.74 -6.93
C PHE A 513 35.51 6.59 -5.40
N LYS A 514 35.60 7.72 -4.68
CA LYS A 514 35.32 7.82 -3.24
C LYS A 514 33.85 8.23 -3.09
N SER A 515 33.01 7.29 -2.67
CA SER A 515 31.65 7.58 -2.21
C SER A 515 31.71 8.52 -1.01
N MET A 516 30.86 9.54 -0.98
CA MET A 516 30.86 10.59 0.05
C MET A 516 29.52 10.65 0.79
N GLU A 517 29.53 11.23 1.99
CA GLU A 517 28.30 11.63 2.68
C GLU A 517 27.64 12.80 1.95
N ILE A 518 26.29 12.86 1.91
CA ILE A 518 25.57 13.99 1.31
C ILE A 518 25.32 15.07 2.35
N THR A 519 25.62 16.31 1.98
CA THR A 519 25.51 17.52 2.80
C THR A 519 24.71 18.59 2.08
N GLY A 520 24.18 19.57 2.81
CA GLY A 520 23.45 20.69 2.21
C GLY A 520 24.36 21.67 1.48
N SER A 521 25.35 22.23 2.18
CA SER A 521 26.31 23.21 1.66
C SER A 521 27.78 22.81 1.83
N ASN A 522 28.14 22.20 2.96
CA ASN A 522 29.52 21.86 3.34
C ASN A 522 30.16 20.78 2.42
N GLU A 523 31.24 21.12 1.71
CA GLU A 523 32.00 20.20 0.83
C GLU A 523 33.02 19.31 1.58
N GLY A 524 33.16 19.46 2.90
CA GLY A 524 34.09 18.69 3.72
C GLY A 524 35.52 19.22 3.65
N THR A 525 36.50 18.31 3.68
CA THR A 525 37.94 18.58 3.59
C THR A 525 38.61 17.61 2.62
N ASP A 526 39.84 17.85 2.18
CA ASP A 526 40.55 16.91 1.28
C ASP A 526 40.68 15.49 1.87
N LYS A 527 40.81 15.41 3.21
CA LYS A 527 40.83 14.16 3.97
C LYS A 527 39.45 13.50 4.01
N GLU A 528 38.42 14.27 4.38
CA GLU A 528 37.02 13.83 4.46
C GLU A 528 36.08 14.73 3.60
N PRO A 529 36.06 14.53 2.27
CA PRO A 529 35.24 15.30 1.35
C PRO A 529 33.78 14.83 1.40
N LYS A 530 32.85 15.77 1.23
CA LYS A 530 31.40 15.57 1.34
C LYS A 530 30.69 16.11 0.10
N PHE A 531 29.60 15.42 -0.28
CA PHE A 531 28.86 15.70 -1.49
C PHE A 531 27.80 16.78 -1.23
N SER A 532 28.20 18.03 -1.44
CA SER A 532 27.36 19.22 -1.26
C SER A 532 26.27 19.30 -2.33
N LEU A 533 25.00 19.29 -1.90
CA LEU A 533 23.86 19.53 -2.78
C LEU A 533 23.85 20.95 -3.35
N LEU A 534 24.35 21.95 -2.60
CA LEU A 534 24.50 23.33 -3.08
C LEU A 534 25.44 23.39 -4.28
N LYS A 535 26.54 22.63 -4.25
CA LYS A 535 27.45 22.48 -5.39
C LYS A 535 26.73 21.81 -6.56
N LEU A 536 26.08 20.67 -6.31
CA LEU A 536 25.35 19.93 -7.34
C LEU A 536 24.29 20.77 -8.06
N PHE A 537 23.52 21.58 -7.33
CA PHE A 537 22.51 22.44 -7.94
C PHE A 537 23.11 23.65 -8.68
N LYS A 538 24.27 24.17 -8.28
CA LYS A 538 25.00 25.19 -9.06
C LYS A 538 25.54 24.64 -10.37
N GLU A 539 26.19 23.46 -10.32
CA GLU A 539 26.99 22.93 -11.42
C GLU A 539 26.19 22.08 -12.42
N GLU A 540 25.24 21.26 -11.94
CA GLU A 540 24.45 20.35 -12.79
C GLU A 540 22.93 20.63 -12.73
N GLY A 541 22.40 20.88 -11.53
CA GLY A 541 20.96 20.87 -11.27
C GLY A 541 20.19 22.04 -11.88
N MET A 542 20.60 23.29 -11.63
CA MET A 542 19.98 24.47 -12.22
C MET A 542 20.23 24.56 -13.73
N PRO A 543 21.45 24.35 -14.27
CA PRO A 543 21.68 24.31 -15.72
C PRO A 543 20.80 23.29 -16.45
N ALA A 544 20.56 22.10 -15.89
CA ALA A 544 19.66 21.12 -16.49
C ALA A 544 18.18 21.58 -16.47
N MET A 545 17.76 22.33 -15.45
CA MET A 545 16.42 22.92 -15.39
C MET A 545 16.26 24.11 -16.35
N ASP A 546 17.26 25.00 -16.42
CA ASP A 546 17.30 26.15 -17.34
C ASP A 546 17.28 25.68 -18.81
N ALA A 547 18.06 24.64 -19.16
CA ALA A 547 18.05 24.04 -20.49
C ALA A 547 16.69 23.43 -20.87
N LEU A 548 16.03 22.71 -19.95
CA LEU A 548 14.67 22.20 -20.19
C LEU A 548 13.67 23.35 -20.31
N ALA A 549 13.76 24.40 -19.49
CA ALA A 549 12.89 25.56 -19.58
C ALA A 549 13.02 26.23 -20.96
N GLN A 550 14.25 26.49 -21.42
CA GLN A 550 14.50 27.05 -22.75
C GLN A 550 13.91 26.17 -23.87
N GLN A 551 14.15 24.86 -23.82
CA GLN A 551 13.57 23.91 -24.79
C GLN A 551 12.04 23.99 -24.81
N LEU A 552 11.39 23.98 -23.64
CA LEU A 552 9.93 24.01 -23.55
C LEU A 552 9.33 25.36 -23.96
N THR A 553 10.00 26.49 -23.68
CA THR A 553 9.61 27.81 -24.22
C THR A 553 9.61 27.76 -25.75
N THR A 554 10.69 27.25 -26.37
CA THR A 554 10.80 27.15 -27.84
C THR A 554 9.75 26.22 -28.44
N CYS A 555 9.44 25.08 -27.79
CA CYS A 555 8.46 24.12 -28.31
C CYS A 555 6.99 24.54 -28.10
N THR A 556 6.68 25.36 -27.10
CA THR A 556 5.30 25.69 -26.71
C THR A 556 4.89 27.15 -26.94
N GLY A 557 5.85 28.06 -27.12
CA GLY A 557 5.63 29.51 -27.18
C GLY A 557 5.25 30.14 -25.83
N LYS A 558 5.37 29.42 -24.72
CA LYS A 558 4.85 29.82 -23.39
C LYS A 558 5.97 30.10 -22.39
N ARG A 559 5.65 30.92 -21.39
CA ARG A 559 6.49 31.11 -20.19
C ARG A 559 6.51 29.80 -19.40
N ILE A 560 7.71 29.33 -19.04
CA ILE A 560 7.88 28.06 -18.31
C ILE A 560 8.15 28.33 -16.82
N VAL A 561 7.26 27.80 -15.97
CA VAL A 561 7.40 27.87 -14.50
C VAL A 561 7.73 26.48 -13.97
N MET A 562 8.93 26.31 -13.42
CA MET A 562 9.31 25.09 -12.72
C MET A 562 8.77 25.11 -11.29
N VAL A 563 8.06 24.05 -10.90
CA VAL A 563 7.70 23.76 -9.51
C VAL A 563 8.56 22.60 -9.04
N LYS A 564 9.58 22.85 -8.21
CA LYS A 564 10.46 21.81 -7.68
C LYS A 564 9.95 21.26 -6.36
N GLN A 565 9.90 19.93 -6.24
CA GLN A 565 9.73 19.21 -4.98
C GLN A 565 11.01 18.45 -4.56
N TRP A 566 11.19 18.29 -3.25
CA TRP A 566 12.07 17.32 -2.59
C TRP A 566 11.50 16.99 -1.20
N ASP A 567 12.16 16.12 -0.43
CA ASP A 567 11.74 15.77 0.92
C ASP A 567 12.21 16.80 1.99
N ASN A 568 12.27 16.41 3.27
CA ASN A 568 12.82 17.25 4.35
C ASN A 568 14.04 16.60 5.03
N ALA A 569 14.82 15.79 4.32
CA ALA A 569 16.07 15.25 4.85
C ALA A 569 17.02 16.39 5.26
N THR A 570 17.85 16.16 6.28
CA THR A 570 18.73 17.20 6.86
C THR A 570 19.57 17.96 5.81
N PRO A 571 20.14 17.33 4.77
CA PRO A 571 20.80 18.05 3.67
C PRO A 571 19.90 19.04 2.93
N HIS A 572 18.66 18.65 2.60
CA HIS A 572 17.66 19.51 1.95
C HIS A 572 17.19 20.67 2.85
N MET A 573 17.29 20.52 4.18
CA MET A 573 16.87 21.52 5.15
C MET A 573 17.97 22.50 5.58
N CYS A 574 19.20 22.35 5.07
CA CYS A 574 20.32 23.25 5.30
C CYS A 574 19.99 24.72 4.98
N LYS A 575 20.35 25.63 5.91
CA LYS A 575 20.05 27.07 5.81
C LYS A 575 20.60 27.71 4.53
N ASP A 576 21.86 27.45 4.17
CA ASP A 576 22.50 28.05 2.98
C ASP A 576 21.89 27.54 1.68
N LEU A 577 21.66 26.22 1.59
CA LEU A 577 21.04 25.59 0.43
C LEU A 577 19.62 26.15 0.21
N LYS A 578 18.80 26.23 1.27
CA LYS A 578 17.46 26.84 1.21
C LYS A 578 17.53 28.32 0.80
N LYS A 579 18.46 29.10 1.37
CA LYS A 579 18.62 30.53 1.08
C LYS A 579 19.03 30.78 -0.38
N TRP A 580 20.00 30.02 -0.89
CA TRP A 580 20.42 30.12 -2.29
C TRP A 580 19.35 29.62 -3.25
N MET A 581 18.75 28.45 -3.02
CA MET A 581 17.67 27.92 -3.87
C MET A 581 16.46 28.87 -3.92
N LYS A 582 16.04 29.46 -2.78
CA LYS A 582 14.95 30.44 -2.77
C LYS A 582 15.29 31.68 -3.61
N LYS A 583 16.53 32.18 -3.56
CA LYS A 583 16.99 33.28 -4.42
C LYS A 583 16.92 32.91 -5.90
N GLU A 584 17.55 31.81 -6.30
CA GLU A 584 17.65 31.39 -7.71
C GLU A 584 16.30 31.07 -8.34
N PHE A 585 15.36 30.50 -7.57
CA PHE A 585 14.01 30.23 -8.02
C PHE A 585 13.18 31.52 -8.14
N ASN A 586 13.24 32.41 -7.13
CA ASN A 586 12.58 33.71 -7.19
C ASN A 586 13.02 34.51 -8.42
N GLN A 587 14.33 34.56 -8.71
CA GLN A 587 14.89 35.27 -9.86
C GLN A 587 14.41 34.75 -11.23
N ARG A 588 13.88 33.51 -11.29
CA ARG A 588 13.34 32.88 -12.50
C ARG A 588 11.80 32.87 -12.55
N GLY A 589 11.12 33.38 -11.51
CA GLY A 589 9.68 33.20 -11.32
C GLY A 589 9.30 31.72 -11.14
N TRP A 590 10.17 30.93 -10.52
CA TRP A 590 9.97 29.50 -10.23
C TRP A 590 9.63 29.26 -8.77
N GLU A 591 9.07 28.09 -8.49
CA GLU A 591 8.49 27.71 -7.20
C GLU A 591 9.25 26.53 -6.57
N LEU A 592 9.52 26.60 -5.27
CA LEU A 592 10.16 25.53 -4.49
C LEU A 592 9.23 25.08 -3.37
N ARG A 593 8.92 23.78 -3.33
CA ARG A 593 8.03 23.17 -2.33
C ARG A 593 8.64 21.97 -1.65
N ASN A 594 8.43 21.85 -0.36
CA ASN A 594 8.78 20.64 0.37
C ASN A 594 7.62 19.63 0.33
N GLN A 595 7.98 18.35 0.29
CA GLN A 595 7.09 17.23 0.57
C GLN A 595 6.58 17.31 2.03
N PRO A 596 5.41 16.77 2.37
CA PRO A 596 5.03 16.63 3.77
C PRO A 596 5.92 15.58 4.47
N PRO A 597 6.16 15.70 5.79
CA PRO A 597 6.92 14.70 6.56
C PRO A 597 6.34 13.29 6.44
N ASN A 598 7.19 12.27 6.64
CA ASN A 598 6.84 10.84 6.65
C ASN A 598 6.04 10.37 5.42
N SER A 599 6.27 10.97 4.25
CA SER A 599 5.42 10.77 3.06
C SER A 599 6.18 10.41 1.77
N PRO A 600 7.07 9.39 1.73
CA PRO A 600 7.76 8.98 0.50
C PRO A 600 6.80 8.58 -0.65
N ILE A 601 5.56 8.24 -0.32
CA ILE A 601 4.48 8.01 -1.28
C ILE A 601 4.13 9.24 -2.14
N THR A 602 4.47 10.45 -1.70
CA THR A 602 4.31 11.70 -2.47
C THR A 602 5.58 12.10 -3.24
N ASN A 603 6.62 11.28 -3.29
CA ASN A 603 7.70 11.38 -4.30
C ASN A 603 7.48 10.34 -5.42
N THR A 604 7.57 10.75 -6.69
CA THR A 604 7.56 9.81 -7.84
C THR A 604 8.76 8.86 -7.86
N LYS A 605 9.86 9.27 -7.22
CA LYS A 605 11.10 8.50 -7.15
C LYS A 605 10.88 7.29 -6.25
N ASP A 606 10.69 7.50 -4.95
CA ASP A 606 10.46 6.40 -4.00
C ASP A 606 9.18 5.58 -4.26
N SER A 607 8.06 6.21 -4.65
CA SER A 607 6.80 5.49 -4.88
C SER A 607 6.80 4.56 -6.11
N ALA A 608 7.61 4.86 -7.13
CA ALA A 608 7.52 4.17 -8.42
C ALA A 608 8.88 3.98 -9.14
N MET A 609 9.61 5.07 -9.42
CA MET A 609 10.79 5.00 -10.29
C MET A 609 11.93 4.18 -9.68
N PHE A 610 12.27 4.42 -8.41
CA PHE A 610 13.32 3.70 -7.70
C PHE A 610 13.02 2.20 -7.52
N PRO A 611 11.82 1.77 -7.04
CA PRO A 611 11.44 0.35 -7.02
C PRO A 611 11.38 -0.31 -8.40
N SER A 612 11.24 0.46 -9.48
CA SER A 612 11.27 -0.03 -10.86
C SER A 612 12.71 -0.19 -11.38
N MET A 613 13.54 0.86 -11.25
CA MET A 613 14.96 0.84 -11.58
C MET A 613 15.71 -0.29 -10.85
N ALA A 614 15.46 -0.51 -9.56
CA ALA A 614 16.11 -1.61 -8.83
C ALA A 614 15.78 -3.00 -9.41
N LYS A 615 14.56 -3.21 -9.93
CA LYS A 615 14.16 -4.46 -10.60
C LYS A 615 14.81 -4.61 -11.98
N MET A 616 14.88 -3.51 -12.74
CA MET A 616 15.59 -3.44 -14.02
C MET A 616 17.08 -3.72 -13.84
N LEU A 617 17.73 -3.12 -12.84
CA LEU A 617 19.13 -3.34 -12.49
C LEU A 617 19.40 -4.80 -12.08
N THR A 618 18.48 -5.43 -11.34
CA THR A 618 18.61 -6.87 -11.05
C THR A 618 18.48 -7.74 -12.32
N ALA A 619 17.68 -7.31 -13.30
CA ALA A 619 17.56 -8.03 -14.57
C ALA A 619 18.81 -7.84 -15.45
N TYR A 620 19.35 -6.62 -15.50
CA TYR A 620 20.63 -6.28 -16.11
C TYR A 620 21.76 -7.13 -15.51
N GLN A 621 21.89 -7.16 -14.18
CA GLN A 621 22.82 -8.02 -13.44
C GLN A 621 22.66 -9.51 -13.79
N GLY A 622 21.43 -9.99 -13.93
CA GLY A 622 21.13 -11.38 -14.32
C GLY A 622 21.63 -11.75 -15.72
N VAL A 623 21.58 -10.80 -16.67
CA VAL A 623 22.03 -10.99 -18.06
C VAL A 623 23.53 -10.75 -18.22
N HIS A 624 24.05 -9.64 -17.70
CA HIS A 624 25.42 -9.18 -17.95
C HIS A 624 26.47 -9.82 -17.04
N ASN A 625 26.08 -10.36 -15.88
CA ASN A 625 27.02 -10.95 -14.91
C ASN A 625 26.52 -12.28 -14.32
N GLY A 626 25.61 -12.99 -15.01
CA GLY A 626 25.08 -14.28 -14.56
C GLY A 626 24.37 -14.26 -13.19
N SER A 627 23.91 -13.09 -12.72
CA SER A 627 23.42 -12.81 -11.36
C SER A 627 24.49 -12.63 -10.26
N HIS A 628 25.79 -12.68 -10.59
CA HIS A 628 26.87 -12.32 -9.65
C HIS A 628 26.88 -10.80 -9.37
N TYR A 629 27.57 -10.38 -8.29
CA TYR A 629 27.61 -8.97 -7.85
C TYR A 629 28.19 -8.03 -8.91
N LEU A 630 27.48 -6.95 -9.22
CA LEU A 630 28.08 -5.78 -9.85
C LEU A 630 28.71 -4.92 -8.75
N GLN A 631 30.00 -4.58 -8.84
CA GLN A 631 30.70 -3.76 -7.86
C GLN A 631 31.28 -2.50 -8.50
N GLY A 632 31.41 -1.42 -7.71
CA GLY A 632 32.03 -0.17 -8.14
C GLY A 632 31.46 0.36 -9.46
N GLU A 633 32.34 0.55 -10.44
CA GLU A 633 31.99 1.05 -11.76
C GLU A 633 30.99 0.16 -12.53
N GLU A 634 31.01 -1.16 -12.39
CA GLU A 634 30.05 -2.03 -13.08
C GLU A 634 28.63 -1.89 -12.51
N LEU A 635 28.52 -1.57 -11.21
CA LEU A 635 27.23 -1.22 -10.62
C LEU A 635 26.74 0.14 -11.13
N TRP A 636 27.65 1.12 -11.26
CA TRP A 636 27.34 2.45 -11.78
C TRP A 636 26.93 2.43 -13.27
N LYS A 637 27.68 1.75 -14.13
CA LYS A 637 27.33 1.50 -15.55
C LYS A 637 25.95 0.87 -15.68
N GLY A 638 25.63 -0.13 -14.84
CA GLY A 638 24.30 -0.74 -14.79
C GLY A 638 23.19 0.24 -14.40
N ILE A 639 23.45 1.13 -13.43
CA ILE A 639 22.49 2.17 -13.02
C ILE A 639 22.27 3.20 -14.13
N GLN A 640 23.35 3.71 -14.75
CA GLN A 640 23.27 4.64 -15.87
C GLN A 640 22.53 4.02 -17.06
N HIS A 641 22.84 2.77 -17.42
CA HIS A 641 22.12 2.03 -18.45
C HIS A 641 20.61 1.94 -18.14
N VAL A 642 20.24 1.60 -16.90
CA VAL A 642 18.85 1.49 -16.45
C VAL A 642 18.13 2.85 -16.43
N TYR A 643 18.81 3.94 -16.05
CA TYR A 643 18.25 5.30 -16.10
C TYR A 643 18.03 5.76 -17.55
N ASN A 644 19.04 5.60 -18.41
CA ASN A 644 18.98 6.00 -19.81
C ASN A 644 17.90 5.22 -20.57
N ASN A 645 17.74 3.92 -20.29
CA ASN A 645 16.68 3.08 -20.84
C ASN A 645 15.37 3.09 -20.02
N TYR A 646 15.24 3.94 -18.98
CA TYR A 646 13.99 4.04 -18.22
C TYR A 646 12.87 4.63 -19.10
N PRO A 647 11.74 3.93 -19.32
CA PRO A 647 10.69 4.39 -20.23
C PRO A 647 9.98 5.65 -19.72
N LEU A 648 9.92 6.69 -20.56
CA LEU A 648 9.31 7.97 -20.19
C LEU A 648 7.79 7.86 -19.98
N ASP A 649 7.10 6.96 -20.68
CA ASP A 649 5.68 6.67 -20.47
C ASP A 649 5.41 6.11 -19.07
N THR A 650 6.33 5.31 -18.54
CA THR A 650 6.29 4.75 -17.19
C THR A 650 6.57 5.82 -16.13
N LEU A 651 7.38 6.82 -16.48
CA LEU A 651 7.60 8.01 -15.64
C LEU A 651 6.36 8.92 -15.65
N SER A 652 5.73 9.19 -16.79
CA SER A 652 4.44 9.90 -16.86
C SER A 652 3.36 9.19 -16.04
N ARG A 653 3.29 7.84 -16.08
CA ARG A 653 2.39 7.07 -15.19
C ARG A 653 2.68 7.28 -13.70
N ALA A 654 3.93 7.48 -13.30
CA ALA A 654 4.28 7.76 -11.90
C ALA A 654 3.81 9.16 -11.47
N TYR A 655 3.95 10.18 -12.32
CA TYR A 655 3.43 11.53 -12.07
C TYR A 655 1.89 11.57 -12.03
N MET A 656 1.23 10.87 -12.96
CA MET A 656 -0.22 10.64 -12.92
C MET A 656 -0.69 9.94 -11.63
N HIS A 657 0.09 8.98 -11.16
CA HIS A 657 -0.16 8.30 -9.89
C HIS A 657 0.02 9.25 -8.69
N HIS A 658 1.06 10.09 -8.68
CA HIS A 658 1.31 11.08 -7.64
C HIS A 658 0.12 12.06 -7.45
N ALA A 659 -0.50 12.55 -8.53
CA ALA A 659 -1.72 13.36 -8.42
C ALA A 659 -2.92 12.58 -7.82
N GLN A 660 -3.08 11.29 -8.15
CA GLN A 660 -4.06 10.42 -7.51
C GLN A 660 -3.74 10.12 -6.02
N ILE A 661 -2.46 10.15 -5.61
CA ILE A 661 -2.07 10.09 -4.21
C ILE A 661 -2.48 11.38 -3.48
N ALA A 662 -2.35 12.56 -4.10
CA ALA A 662 -2.89 13.79 -3.52
C ALA A 662 -4.42 13.72 -3.31
N ASN A 663 -5.19 13.24 -4.30
CA ASN A 663 -6.62 12.97 -4.13
C ASN A 663 -6.89 12.04 -2.93
N ALA A 664 -6.15 10.92 -2.83
CA ALA A 664 -6.32 9.94 -1.77
C ALA A 664 -5.98 10.46 -0.36
N ILE A 665 -5.00 11.37 -0.27
CA ILE A 665 -4.63 12.04 0.99
C ILE A 665 -5.72 13.02 1.42
N VAL A 666 -6.41 13.71 0.49
CA VAL A 666 -7.57 14.56 0.83
C VAL A 666 -8.77 13.69 1.23
N GLU A 667 -9.06 12.61 0.51
CA GLU A 667 -10.16 11.67 0.82
C GLU A 667 -10.01 10.96 2.18
N CYS A 668 -8.78 10.87 2.71
CA CYS A 668 -8.47 10.28 4.02
C CYS A 668 -7.96 11.30 5.05
N GLU A 669 -8.28 12.59 4.89
CA GLU A 669 -7.98 13.66 5.87
C GLU A 669 -6.50 13.69 6.33
N GLY A 670 -5.58 13.44 5.40
CA GLY A 670 -4.14 13.40 5.66
C GLY A 670 -3.56 12.02 6.00
N GLY A 671 -4.39 11.00 6.26
CA GLY A 671 -3.95 9.66 6.67
C GLY A 671 -3.40 8.75 5.57
N ASP A 672 -3.28 7.46 5.89
CA ASP A 672 -2.79 6.39 5.00
C ASP A 672 -3.75 5.18 4.95
N GLU A 673 -5.00 5.34 5.38
CA GLU A 673 -6.06 4.33 5.31
C GLU A 673 -6.19 3.82 3.87
N PHE A 674 -6.05 4.73 2.90
CA PHE A 674 -5.97 4.45 1.47
C PHE A 674 -4.74 3.59 1.06
N ALA A 675 -3.66 3.51 1.83
CA ALA A 675 -2.52 2.62 1.56
C ALA A 675 -2.75 1.20 2.11
N THR A 676 -3.60 1.06 3.13
CA THR A 676 -3.84 -0.24 3.79
C THR A 676 -4.73 -1.21 3.00
N ALA A 677 -5.63 -0.68 2.17
CA ALA A 677 -6.71 -1.42 1.52
C ALA A 677 -6.24 -2.31 0.33
N SER A 678 -7.09 -3.26 -0.09
CA SER A 678 -6.74 -4.18 -1.17
C SER A 678 -6.58 -3.44 -2.51
N ARG A 679 -5.40 -3.63 -3.14
CA ARG A 679 -5.00 -3.01 -4.43
C ARG A 679 -5.12 -1.49 -4.45
N SER A 680 -4.93 -0.81 -3.33
CA SER A 680 -5.28 0.59 -3.20
C SER A 680 -4.27 1.57 -3.79
N LEU A 681 -2.98 1.25 -3.69
CA LEU A 681 -1.88 1.90 -4.44
C LEU A 681 -1.97 1.73 -5.97
N HIS A 682 -3.00 1.05 -6.49
CA HIS A 682 -3.31 1.01 -7.92
C HIS A 682 -4.49 1.95 -8.18
N CYS A 683 -4.21 3.25 -8.36
CA CYS A 683 -5.22 4.31 -8.50
C CYS A 683 -5.95 4.36 -9.86
N GLY A 684 -6.01 3.25 -10.60
CA GLY A 684 -6.71 3.14 -11.89
C GLY A 684 -5.86 3.51 -13.11
N VAL A 685 -4.80 4.30 -12.93
CA VAL A 685 -3.85 4.73 -13.97
C VAL A 685 -3.16 3.52 -14.64
N ARG A 686 -3.75 3.04 -15.74
CA ARG A 686 -3.25 1.90 -16.54
C ARG A 686 -2.76 2.30 -17.92
N SER A 687 -3.07 3.51 -18.34
CA SER A 687 -2.86 4.01 -19.69
C SER A 687 -2.45 5.47 -19.60
N VAL A 688 -1.51 5.90 -20.44
CA VAL A 688 -1.19 7.32 -20.62
C VAL A 688 -1.94 7.82 -21.84
N VAL A 689 -2.46 9.04 -21.73
CA VAL A 689 -2.95 9.82 -22.87
C VAL A 689 -1.72 10.51 -23.48
N HIS A 690 -1.23 9.99 -24.60
CA HIS A 690 -0.12 10.59 -25.33
C HIS A 690 -0.67 11.60 -26.34
N PRO A 691 -0.17 12.86 -26.40
CA PRO A 691 -0.55 13.77 -27.47
C PRO A 691 -0.14 13.19 -28.83
N VAL A 692 -1.05 13.25 -29.81
CA VAL A 692 -0.77 12.93 -31.21
C VAL A 692 -0.63 14.24 -31.96
N TYR A 693 0.45 14.35 -32.69
CA TYR A 693 0.75 15.46 -33.59
C TYR A 693 0.51 14.97 -35.03
N GLU A 694 0.04 15.85 -35.91
CA GLU A 694 -0.36 15.46 -37.28
C GLU A 694 0.83 15.00 -38.13
N ASN A 695 2.02 15.51 -37.80
CA ASN A 695 3.31 15.17 -38.38
C ASN A 695 4.42 15.62 -37.40
N GLU A 696 5.68 15.31 -37.71
CA GLU A 696 6.84 15.61 -36.85
C GLU A 696 7.17 17.12 -36.75
N GLN A 697 6.48 17.98 -37.50
CA GLN A 697 6.68 19.44 -37.53
C GLN A 697 5.56 20.22 -36.83
N ALA A 698 4.47 19.55 -36.44
CA ALA A 698 3.33 20.20 -35.79
C ALA A 698 3.63 20.48 -34.30
N THR A 699 3.47 21.73 -33.89
CA THR A 699 3.62 22.19 -32.50
C THR A 699 2.37 21.97 -31.64
N GLU A 700 1.20 21.84 -32.26
CA GLU A 700 -0.08 21.57 -31.58
C GLU A 700 -0.56 20.12 -31.77
N PRO A 701 -1.09 19.47 -30.72
CA PRO A 701 -1.55 18.09 -30.82
C PRO A 701 -2.95 18.01 -31.46
N CYS A 702 -3.04 17.38 -32.63
CA CYS A 702 -4.30 17.14 -33.35
C CYS A 702 -5.17 16.03 -32.73
N GLY A 703 -4.64 15.23 -31.80
CA GLY A 703 -5.38 14.15 -31.15
C GLY A 703 -4.67 13.55 -29.94
N VAL A 704 -5.13 12.37 -29.51
CA VAL A 704 -4.50 11.61 -28.41
C VAL A 704 -4.48 10.10 -28.66
N GLU A 705 -3.34 9.47 -28.42
CA GLU A 705 -3.14 8.02 -28.50
C GLU A 705 -3.13 7.42 -27.08
N ILE A 706 -3.84 6.31 -26.89
CA ILE A 706 -3.87 5.58 -25.62
C ILE A 706 -3.13 4.26 -25.80
N ARG A 707 -1.81 4.26 -25.57
CA ARG A 707 -1.00 3.03 -25.66
C ARG A 707 -1.32 2.09 -24.50
N GLU A 708 -1.74 0.89 -24.90
CA GLU A 708 -2.27 -0.29 -24.19
C GLU A 708 -2.69 -0.15 -22.70
N CYS A 709 -3.89 -0.60 -22.30
CA CYS A 709 -4.63 -1.75 -22.83
C CYS A 709 -6.16 -1.50 -22.92
N LEU A 710 -6.68 -1.54 -24.15
CA LEU A 710 -8.05 -1.86 -24.59
C LEU A 710 -9.28 -1.25 -23.88
N THR A 711 -10.16 -0.64 -24.70
CA THR A 711 -11.56 -0.22 -24.42
C THR A 711 -11.79 1.01 -23.51
N ALA A 712 -11.51 2.18 -24.11
CA ALA A 712 -12.44 3.30 -24.33
C ALA A 712 -13.25 3.96 -23.19
N VAL A 713 -13.39 5.28 -23.33
CA VAL A 713 -14.32 6.25 -22.66
C VAL A 713 -14.13 6.47 -21.15
N ASP A 714 -14.30 7.74 -20.76
CA ASP A 714 -14.40 8.28 -19.39
C ASP A 714 -13.23 8.02 -18.43
N VAL A 715 -12.59 9.11 -18.02
CA VAL A 715 -11.49 9.14 -17.04
C VAL A 715 -12.04 9.28 -15.63
N GLU A 716 -13.08 10.09 -15.43
CA GLU A 716 -13.57 10.51 -14.12
C GLU A 716 -14.26 9.35 -13.37
N THR A 717 -14.97 8.47 -14.09
CA THR A 717 -15.53 7.23 -13.51
C THR A 717 -14.54 6.05 -13.42
N LYS A 718 -13.27 6.23 -13.85
CA LYS A 718 -12.23 5.18 -13.80
C LYS A 718 -11.06 5.48 -12.86
N LEU A 719 -10.81 6.74 -12.53
CA LEU A 719 -9.89 7.11 -11.46
C LEU A 719 -10.43 6.66 -10.10
N ARG A 720 -9.53 6.26 -9.18
CA ARG A 720 -9.96 5.62 -7.92
C ARG A 720 -10.38 6.64 -6.85
N TYR A 721 -9.68 7.77 -6.81
CA TYR A 721 -9.86 8.83 -5.81
C TYR A 721 -10.33 10.09 -6.53
N LYS A 722 -11.42 10.70 -6.06
CA LYS A 722 -12.01 11.88 -6.72
C LYS A 722 -11.10 13.10 -6.57
N LYS A 723 -10.99 13.91 -7.62
CA LYS A 723 -10.33 15.22 -7.55
C LYS A 723 -11.17 16.13 -6.65
N PRO A 724 -10.61 16.72 -5.57
CA PRO A 724 -11.37 17.61 -4.72
C PRO A 724 -11.72 18.89 -5.48
N VAL A 725 -12.94 19.39 -5.29
CA VAL A 725 -13.33 20.72 -5.76
C VAL A 725 -12.70 21.73 -4.82
N VAL A 726 -11.77 22.54 -5.32
CA VAL A 726 -11.02 23.56 -4.57
C VAL A 726 -11.29 24.98 -5.09
N THR A 727 -12.37 25.17 -5.85
CA THR A 727 -12.70 26.44 -6.51
C THR A 727 -12.98 27.54 -5.49
N LYS A 728 -13.67 27.22 -4.38
CA LYS A 728 -13.90 28.19 -3.30
C LYS A 728 -12.60 28.50 -2.60
N GLU A 729 -11.78 27.50 -2.27
CA GLU A 729 -10.50 27.73 -1.59
C GLU A 729 -9.49 28.50 -2.44
N TYR A 730 -9.56 28.40 -3.77
CA TYR A 730 -8.80 29.25 -4.68
C TYR A 730 -9.30 30.71 -4.66
N GLN A 731 -10.62 30.93 -4.63
CA GLN A 731 -11.21 32.26 -4.50
C GLN A 731 -10.95 32.88 -3.13
N ASP A 732 -11.17 32.13 -2.05
CA ASP A 732 -10.82 32.52 -0.69
C ASP A 732 -9.32 32.86 -0.60
N ALA A 733 -8.45 32.08 -1.27
CA ALA A 733 -7.02 32.35 -1.30
C ALA A 733 -6.67 33.67 -2.00
N LEU A 734 -7.27 33.97 -3.16
CA LEU A 734 -7.11 35.26 -3.83
C LEU A 734 -7.63 36.43 -2.97
N ASN A 735 -8.80 36.27 -2.34
CA ASN A 735 -9.39 37.30 -1.49
C ASN A 735 -8.55 37.57 -0.22
N LEU A 736 -7.80 36.58 0.28
CA LEU A 736 -6.90 36.73 1.42
C LEU A 736 -5.60 37.50 1.11
N HIS A 737 -5.39 37.95 -0.13
CA HIS A 737 -4.41 38.99 -0.46
C HIS A 737 -4.96 40.42 -0.27
N GLN A 738 -6.24 40.59 0.10
CA GLN A 738 -6.87 41.91 0.30
C GLN A 738 -7.14 42.28 1.77
N ASP A 739 -7.26 41.32 2.70
CA ASP A 739 -7.56 41.58 4.11
C ASP A 739 -6.93 40.56 5.09
N ASP A 740 -6.45 41.04 6.24
CA ASP A 740 -5.53 40.36 7.15
C ASP A 740 -6.22 39.42 8.17
N HIS A 741 -6.61 38.21 7.75
CA HIS A 741 -7.44 37.30 8.56
C HIS A 741 -6.95 35.83 8.64
N LEU A 742 -6.09 35.54 9.62
CA LEU A 742 -5.90 34.28 10.40
C LEU A 742 -5.85 32.89 9.70
N TYR A 743 -5.92 32.78 8.38
CA TYR A 743 -5.82 31.53 7.62
C TYR A 743 -4.99 31.78 6.37
N ASN A 744 -3.70 32.09 6.53
CA ASN A 744 -2.87 32.65 5.47
C ASN A 744 -2.50 31.60 4.38
N PRO A 745 -3.04 31.72 3.14
CA PRO A 745 -2.76 30.81 2.02
C PRO A 745 -1.38 31.02 1.40
N GLY A 746 -0.66 32.11 1.74
CA GLY A 746 0.75 32.33 1.41
C GLY A 746 1.69 31.28 2.00
N ASN A 747 1.22 30.49 2.97
CA ASN A 747 1.90 29.28 3.45
C ASN A 747 1.76 28.07 2.49
N HIS A 748 0.93 28.17 1.44
CA HIS A 748 0.57 27.08 0.53
C HIS A 748 0.73 27.45 -0.96
N LEU A 749 0.93 28.73 -1.27
CA LEU A 749 1.37 29.30 -2.54
C LEU A 749 2.39 30.39 -2.23
N SER A 750 3.59 30.36 -2.84
CA SER A 750 4.50 31.49 -2.70
C SER A 750 3.91 32.73 -3.36
N TYR A 751 4.10 33.88 -2.71
CA TYR A 751 3.62 35.20 -3.12
C TYR A 751 3.85 35.44 -4.63
N ASN A 752 5.10 35.27 -5.06
CA ASN A 752 5.55 35.36 -6.46
C ASN A 752 4.73 34.56 -7.48
N LEU A 753 4.21 33.38 -7.10
CA LEU A 753 3.46 32.52 -8.02
C LEU A 753 1.99 32.95 -8.09
N LEU A 754 1.37 33.36 -6.99
CA LEU A 754 0.03 33.95 -7.05
C LEU A 754 0.07 35.30 -7.78
N ASP A 755 1.05 36.15 -7.50
CA ASP A 755 1.28 37.40 -8.24
C ASP A 755 1.47 37.13 -9.74
N THR A 756 2.30 36.15 -10.12
CA THR A 756 2.46 35.76 -11.54
C THR A 756 1.13 35.29 -12.15
N LEU A 757 0.32 34.54 -11.40
CA LEU A 757 -1.00 34.07 -11.88
C LEU A 757 -2.04 35.20 -11.97
N VAL A 758 -1.89 36.29 -11.20
CA VAL A 758 -2.80 37.45 -11.18
C VAL A 758 -2.38 38.52 -12.18
N GLN A 759 -1.08 38.83 -12.28
CA GLN A 759 -0.51 39.78 -13.24
C GLN A 759 -0.72 39.30 -14.69
N GLU A 760 -0.65 37.99 -14.95
CA GLU A 760 -1.01 37.44 -16.27
C GLU A 760 -2.53 37.26 -16.48
N MET A 761 -3.35 37.90 -15.62
CA MET A 761 -4.81 37.96 -15.74
C MET A 761 -5.40 39.38 -15.77
N ASP A 762 -4.65 40.45 -15.44
CA ASP A 762 -5.15 41.84 -15.46
C ASP A 762 -4.03 42.87 -15.72
N ASP A 763 -4.24 43.78 -16.68
CA ASP A 763 -3.24 44.74 -17.20
C ASP A 763 -3.02 45.99 -16.30
N ASN A 764 -3.05 45.86 -14.96
CA ASN A 764 -2.95 47.01 -14.05
C ASN A 764 -1.83 46.90 -12.99
N GLU A 765 -1.20 48.06 -12.76
CA GLU A 765 -0.02 48.27 -11.92
C GLU A 765 -0.34 48.16 -10.41
N PHE A 766 0.60 47.64 -9.61
CA PHE A 766 0.43 47.48 -8.16
C PHE A 766 1.67 47.98 -7.39
N ASP A 767 1.41 48.57 -6.23
CA ASP A 767 2.39 49.31 -5.41
C ASP A 767 3.31 48.38 -4.60
N TYR A 768 4.57 48.79 -4.40
CA TYR A 768 5.67 47.91 -3.95
C TYR A 768 6.14 48.13 -2.50
N ASP A 769 5.84 49.28 -1.89
CA ASP A 769 6.63 49.83 -0.77
C ASP A 769 6.29 49.33 0.65
N TYR A 770 5.60 48.18 0.81
CA TYR A 770 5.15 47.70 2.14
C TYR A 770 5.82 46.42 2.69
N TYR A 771 6.47 45.60 1.87
CA TYR A 771 6.84 44.21 2.25
C TYR A 771 8.31 43.96 2.61
N GLN A 772 8.92 44.84 3.42
CA GLN A 772 10.28 44.64 3.94
C GLN A 772 10.33 43.82 5.25
N ASP A 773 9.30 43.91 6.10
CA ASP A 773 9.43 43.58 7.53
C ASP A 773 8.98 42.15 7.91
N ALA A 774 7.91 41.65 7.27
CA ALA A 774 7.29 40.35 7.59
C ALA A 774 8.18 39.10 7.32
N PHE A 775 9.37 39.29 6.75
CA PHE A 775 10.34 38.21 6.49
C PHE A 775 11.29 37.96 7.68
N ASN A 776 11.50 38.96 8.54
CA ASN A 776 12.46 38.89 9.64
C ASN A 776 11.91 38.07 10.82
N THR A 777 10.61 38.22 11.13
CA THR A 777 9.93 37.61 12.29
C THR A 777 9.74 36.09 12.20
N MET A 778 10.09 35.43 11.10
CA MET A 778 10.02 33.97 10.94
C MET A 778 11.37 33.24 11.15
N VAL A 779 12.42 33.95 11.58
CA VAL A 779 13.77 33.36 11.72
C VAL A 779 14.13 32.97 13.15
N GLU A 780 13.47 33.53 14.16
CA GLU A 780 13.87 33.42 15.57
C GLU A 780 13.04 32.42 16.39
N ASP A 781 11.77 32.18 16.05
CA ASP A 781 10.84 31.29 16.79
C ASP A 781 10.86 29.79 16.34
N GLU A 782 11.92 29.29 15.69
CA GLU A 782 12.08 27.86 15.36
C GLU A 782 12.88 27.06 16.41
N ASP A 783 12.48 27.17 17.69
CA ASP A 783 12.93 26.30 18.78
C ASP A 783 12.43 24.87 18.58
N TRP A 784 13.26 24.02 17.95
CA TRP A 784 12.99 22.61 17.72
C TRP A 784 13.94 21.72 18.52
N GLU A 785 13.47 21.23 19.68
CA GLU A 785 14.19 20.22 20.46
C GLU A 785 14.54 18.98 19.62
N VAL A 786 15.82 18.60 19.64
CA VAL A 786 16.34 17.50 18.84
C VAL A 786 15.98 16.17 19.47
N PHE A 787 15.03 15.45 18.89
CA PHE A 787 14.81 14.02 19.14
C PHE A 787 15.99 13.19 18.62
N SER A 788 17.06 13.14 19.39
CA SER A 788 18.25 12.35 19.11
C SER A 788 17.93 10.85 19.22
N VAL A 789 18.07 10.12 18.10
CA VAL A 789 18.07 8.66 18.12
C VAL A 789 19.42 8.21 18.68
N ALA A 790 19.42 7.76 19.93
CA ALA A 790 20.64 7.55 20.71
C ALA A 790 21.67 6.63 20.03
N SER A 791 22.75 7.22 19.51
CA SER A 791 24.04 6.56 19.31
C SER A 791 24.74 6.42 20.65
N ARG A 792 24.40 5.38 21.42
CA ARG A 792 25.10 5.04 22.66
C ARG A 792 26.19 3.99 22.40
N ASN A 793 27.37 4.28 22.97
CA ASN A 793 28.59 3.47 23.09
C ASN A 793 29.69 3.77 22.06
N ASP A 794 30.37 4.89 22.26
CA ASP A 794 31.84 4.92 22.30
C ASP A 794 32.24 5.48 23.68
N GLU A 795 33.40 5.09 24.21
CA GLU A 795 33.78 5.33 25.61
C GLU A 795 34.48 6.69 25.78
N GLU A 796 34.21 7.34 26.91
CA GLU A 796 34.75 8.63 27.33
C GLU A 796 36.26 8.49 27.58
N PHE A 797 37.06 9.30 26.88
CA PHE A 797 38.53 9.25 26.95
C PHE A 797 39.05 10.67 27.22
N ASP A 798 39.19 10.99 28.50
CA ASP A 798 39.69 12.27 28.95
C ASP A 798 41.10 12.52 28.39
N TYR A 799 41.30 13.73 27.89
CA TYR A 799 42.61 14.37 27.75
C TYR A 799 42.45 15.77 28.34
N ASP A 800 43.27 16.09 29.33
CA ASP A 800 43.27 17.40 29.98
C ASP A 800 43.74 18.48 28.98
N ASP A 801 42.90 19.49 28.73
CA ASP A 801 43.31 20.73 28.07
C ASP A 801 44.04 21.61 29.10
N GLU A 802 45.36 21.78 28.95
CA GLU A 802 46.12 22.79 29.70
C GLU A 802 45.88 24.20 29.11
N GLU A 803 45.72 25.19 29.99
CA GLU A 803 45.52 26.60 29.61
C GLU A 803 46.81 27.23 29.07
N GLU A 804 46.78 27.86 27.88
CA GLU A 804 47.76 28.88 27.48
C GLU A 804 47.05 30.21 27.17
N GLU A 805 47.59 31.31 27.71
CA GLU A 805 47.00 32.65 27.68
C GLU A 805 47.23 33.37 26.34
N GLU A 806 46.28 34.22 25.92
CA GLU A 806 46.48 35.16 24.81
C GLU A 806 47.42 36.32 25.20
N PRO A 807 48.39 36.71 24.35
CA PRO A 807 48.99 38.03 24.36
C PRO A 807 48.35 38.96 23.31
N ASP A 808 47.88 40.13 23.75
CA ASP A 808 47.33 41.20 22.90
C ASP A 808 48.36 41.74 21.87
N PRO A 809 47.92 42.33 20.75
CA PRO A 809 48.79 42.73 19.64
C PRO A 809 49.36 44.14 19.78
N ASP A 810 50.50 44.42 19.13
CA ASP A 810 50.72 45.76 18.55
C ASP A 810 51.80 45.82 17.43
N CYS A 811 51.81 46.96 16.72
CA CYS A 811 52.91 47.54 15.93
C CYS A 811 53.50 46.78 14.71
N GLU A 812 52.89 47.07 13.55
CA GLU A 812 53.52 47.75 12.40
C GLU A 812 54.85 47.28 11.75
N SER A 813 54.83 47.35 10.41
CA SER A 813 55.84 47.95 9.50
C SER A 813 56.74 47.07 8.61
N THR A 814 56.37 47.09 7.32
CA THR A 814 57.25 47.33 6.14
C THR A 814 58.23 46.27 5.62
N ASN A 815 58.16 46.08 4.29
CA ASN A 815 59.20 45.60 3.35
C ASN A 815 59.67 44.13 3.54
N GLY A 816 59.87 43.33 2.48
CA GLY A 816 59.77 43.57 1.05
C GLY A 816 60.53 42.47 0.27
N SER A 817 60.72 42.64 -1.04
CA SER A 817 61.52 41.76 -1.93
C SER A 817 61.06 40.29 -2.10
N ASP A 818 60.26 40.09 -3.15
CA ASP A 818 60.53 39.15 -4.26
C ASP A 818 62.05 38.92 -4.58
N PRO A 819 62.43 37.89 -5.39
CA PRO A 819 61.69 36.71 -5.86
C PRO A 819 62.57 35.41 -5.84
N GLU A 820 62.29 34.46 -6.76
CA GLU A 820 63.11 33.31 -7.19
C GLU A 820 63.18 32.05 -6.30
N SER A 821 63.34 30.82 -6.84
CA SER A 821 62.87 30.25 -8.12
C SER A 821 62.96 28.72 -8.10
N LEU A 822 62.17 28.05 -8.95
CA LEU A 822 62.43 26.74 -9.58
C LEU A 822 63.01 25.58 -8.73
N ILE A 823 62.15 24.59 -8.43
CA ILE A 823 62.07 23.32 -9.21
C ILE A 823 60.68 22.70 -9.01
#